data_AF-A0A939R3P3-F1
#
_entry.id   AF-A0A939R3P3-F1
#
_cell.length_a   1.000
_cell.length_b   1.000
_cell.length_c   1.000
_cell.angle_alpha   90.00
_cell.angle_beta   90.00
_cell.angle_gamma   90.00
#
_symmetry.space_group_name_H-M   'P 1'
#
loop_
_entity.id
_entity.type
_entity.pdbx_description
1 polymer ?
#
loop_
_entity_poly.entity_id
_entity_poly.type
_entity_poly.pdbx_seq_one_letter_code
_entity_poly.pdbx_strand_id
1 'polypeptide(L)'
;MKKCVLKSVILLIMYMGLVVSCDQGITQENIETPIKNVIYGFKNETIDEDFFMFPQSTTTDNIDFEEKLQITWNLTNSIGVLSSMGIQVAYPMGTSAGTEDTTFEGFATGLNLGSEYSVYYPYIGQYDRTKIPMLISTQVQNGNGSFSHIGKYDYMAAVNSVIGDNNVIVFNFNHLVSILHVQIQMPKAGKYSYVAIETSDKFTTEAEISLTDGTLTPTKQSPLQIMRLENVEIDSNEEGSVLEMYMVIHPVDLTGQVLYVKVYDEDNNCYTTTMQTKNFEAGTIYNFRKIAVEDLTHTGLPVTIINTPNNVDIVSKDDYVENSLITILQTDISDEFCEWMNIKGRGNTTWEAPKKPYAIKFDKKKSFFSLPEDKSWVLLANFFDKTLLRNEIAFYMGNELSTLDWTPHYQYVDLMLNGQYQGIYQFGEKVKISKGRVNIGDDGVLLEIDTKAAETDVTFSVSHIENLCNIKEPDAEYDDDTYNYAKSFVEAADEALFSEAFMDTEHGWQKYLDMDSFVDWYLINEIAKNYDAVFLTSCYMNLKRGGKLKMGPIWDFDIAFGGYPWDPQASIANAVEGFHVKNTLWYSRLFEDPAFLARVKERFNEIYAKRQKILDYIDAKAMFLSGKVVEDNRLWDTISNGDSDVSVVKTEYHNYVSDLKNWITARMEWLNTNINALTAQ
;
A
#
# COMPACT_ATOMS: atom_id res chain seq x y z
N MET A 1 15.36 -49.04 36.21
CA MET A 1 14.50 -49.09 37.39
C MET A 1 13.28 -48.20 37.14
N LYS A 2 12.10 -48.76 37.41
CA LYS A 2 10.71 -48.24 37.45
C LYS A 2 10.52 -46.72 37.50
N LYS A 3 9.42 -46.09 37.05
CA LYS A 3 8.30 -46.32 36.10
C LYS A 3 7.34 -45.13 36.36
N CYS A 4 6.65 -44.64 35.32
CA CYS A 4 5.27 -44.09 35.38
C CYS A 4 5.00 -42.73 36.08
N VAL A 5 3.97 -41.91 35.78
CA VAL A 5 3.03 -41.65 34.66
C VAL A 5 1.93 -40.72 35.23
N LEU A 6 1.41 -39.80 34.40
CA LEU A 6 0.10 -39.11 34.39
C LEU A 6 -0.50 -38.38 35.62
N LYS A 7 -0.87 -37.13 35.35
CA LYS A 7 -2.23 -36.51 35.34
C LYS A 7 -3.17 -36.66 36.56
N SER A 8 -3.69 -35.47 36.93
CA SER A 8 -5.12 -35.13 37.13
C SER A 8 -5.66 -34.86 38.55
N VAL A 9 -6.07 -33.59 38.74
CA VAL A 9 -7.46 -33.18 39.05
C VAL A 9 -7.96 -33.25 40.52
N ILE A 10 -8.26 -32.04 41.06
CA ILE A 10 -9.43 -31.61 41.85
C ILE A 10 -9.42 -31.60 43.41
N LEU A 11 -9.74 -30.38 43.92
CA LEU A 11 -10.45 -29.97 45.15
C LEU A 11 -9.94 -30.45 46.52
N LEU A 12 -9.73 -29.54 47.49
CA LEU A 12 -10.78 -28.86 48.30
C LEU A 12 -10.15 -28.25 49.59
N ILE A 13 -10.34 -26.94 49.77
CA ILE A 13 -10.65 -26.19 51.03
C ILE A 13 -9.88 -26.48 52.33
N MET A 14 -9.21 -25.45 52.87
CA MET A 14 -9.39 -24.88 54.24
C MET A 14 -8.42 -23.67 54.38
N TYR A 15 -8.89 -22.43 54.25
CA TYR A 15 -9.34 -21.51 55.31
C TYR A 15 -8.34 -21.22 56.46
N MET A 16 -8.06 -19.92 56.60
CA MET A 16 -7.52 -19.14 57.74
C MET A 16 -6.00 -19.12 58.05
N GLY A 17 -5.43 -17.91 57.92
CA GLY A 17 -5.11 -17.15 59.13
C GLY A 17 -3.65 -16.69 59.27
N LEU A 18 -3.38 -15.41 58.96
CA LEU A 18 -2.40 -14.61 59.70
C LEU A 18 -2.74 -13.13 59.57
N VAL A 19 -3.45 -12.65 60.60
CA VAL A 19 -3.68 -11.24 60.91
C VAL A 19 -2.45 -10.73 61.67
N VAL A 20 -1.91 -9.58 61.25
CA VAL A 20 -1.14 -8.70 62.15
C VAL A 20 -2.00 -7.46 62.40
N SER A 21 -2.25 -7.23 63.68
CA SER A 21 -3.06 -6.18 64.26
C SER A 21 -2.48 -4.78 64.03
N CYS A 22 -3.33 -3.84 63.64
CA CYS A 22 -3.32 -2.52 64.27
C CYS A 22 -4.78 -2.10 64.48
N ASP A 23 -5.10 -1.88 65.73
CA ASP A 23 -6.42 -1.69 66.31
C ASP A 23 -6.74 -0.18 66.32
N GLN A 24 -7.88 0.22 65.73
CA GLN A 24 -8.82 1.22 66.27
C GLN A 24 -10.04 1.34 65.33
N GLY A 25 -11.13 0.67 65.71
CA GLY A 25 -12.50 1.15 65.51
C GLY A 25 -13.18 0.92 64.16
N ILE A 26 -13.55 -0.32 63.85
CA ILE A 26 -14.64 -0.60 62.90
C ILE A 26 -15.79 -1.22 63.69
N THR A 27 -16.90 -0.49 63.76
CA THR A 27 -18.18 -0.97 64.27
C THR A 27 -18.74 -2.04 63.33
N GLN A 28 -19.32 -3.07 63.95
CA GLN A 28 -19.87 -4.27 63.35
C GLN A 28 -21.18 -3.99 62.60
N GLU A 29 -21.12 -3.33 61.45
CA GLU A 29 -22.19 -3.23 60.46
C GLU A 29 -21.54 -3.20 59.08
N ASN A 30 -21.50 -4.37 58.42
CA ASN A 30 -21.41 -4.60 56.97
C ASN A 30 -20.96 -6.05 56.76
N ILE A 31 -21.91 -6.96 56.94
CA ILE A 31 -21.77 -8.33 56.47
C ILE A 31 -21.90 -8.27 54.94
N GLU A 32 -20.80 -8.57 54.27
CA GLU A 32 -20.66 -8.65 52.81
C GLU A 32 -21.70 -9.62 52.23
N THR A 33 -22.45 -9.15 51.22
CA THR A 33 -23.29 -10.01 50.38
C THR A 33 -22.56 -10.23 49.05
N PRO A 34 -22.36 -11.49 48.61
CA PRO A 34 -21.91 -11.78 47.24
C PRO A 34 -22.95 -11.26 46.24
N ILE A 35 -22.49 -10.76 45.08
CA ILE A 35 -23.35 -10.44 43.93
C ILE A 35 -24.16 -11.70 43.62
N LYS A 36 -25.49 -11.62 43.76
CA LYS A 36 -26.37 -12.73 43.38
C LYS A 36 -27.03 -12.54 42.04
N ASN A 37 -27.18 -11.31 41.53
CA ASN A 37 -27.73 -11.06 40.20
C ASN A 37 -27.24 -9.70 39.68
N VAL A 38 -26.87 -9.61 38.41
CA VAL A 38 -26.85 -8.37 37.61
C VAL A 38 -28.00 -8.58 36.63
N ILE A 39 -29.08 -7.80 36.76
CA ILE A 39 -30.30 -7.96 35.95
C ILE A 39 -30.30 -6.85 34.91
N TYR A 40 -30.69 -7.15 33.68
CA TYR A 40 -30.74 -6.21 32.56
C TYR A 40 -32.20 -5.96 32.16
N GLY A 41 -32.45 -4.87 31.41
CA GLY A 41 -33.73 -4.61 30.77
C GLY A 41 -33.56 -3.61 29.62
N PHE A 42 -34.34 -3.78 28.55
CA PHE A 42 -34.35 -2.87 27.41
C PHE A 42 -35.38 -1.74 27.58
N LYS A 43 -35.10 -0.58 26.96
CA LYS A 43 -36.15 0.38 26.60
C LYS A 43 -36.52 0.15 25.12
N ASN A 44 -37.59 -0.59 24.87
CA ASN A 44 -38.20 -0.65 23.54
C ASN A 44 -39.52 0.13 23.52
N GLU A 45 -39.57 1.18 22.70
CA GLU A 45 -40.81 1.64 22.06
C GLU A 45 -41.04 0.78 20.81
N THR A 46 -42.24 0.21 20.73
CA THR A 46 -42.76 -0.76 19.74
C THR A 46 -43.11 -0.08 18.42
N ILE A 47 -42.81 -0.70 17.27
CA ILE A 47 -43.49 -0.41 15.98
C ILE A 47 -43.71 -1.74 15.21
N ASP A 48 -44.85 -1.77 14.52
CA ASP A 48 -45.65 -2.85 13.91
C ASP A 48 -44.95 -4.04 13.24
N GLU A 49 -45.50 -5.23 13.54
CA GLU A 49 -45.46 -6.41 12.69
C GLU A 49 -46.40 -6.20 11.49
N ASP A 50 -45.87 -6.11 10.27
CA ASP A 50 -46.59 -6.60 9.10
C ASP A 50 -45.67 -6.83 7.88
N PHE A 51 -46.02 -7.87 7.12
CA PHE A 51 -45.62 -8.19 5.74
C PHE A 51 -44.45 -9.16 5.46
N PHE A 52 -44.75 -10.46 5.50
CA PHE A 52 -44.20 -11.45 4.56
C PHE A 52 -45.19 -11.66 3.42
N MET A 53 -44.84 -11.28 2.18
CA MET A 53 -45.32 -11.90 0.94
C MET A 53 -44.47 -11.41 -0.25
N PHE A 54 -43.74 -12.33 -0.88
CA PHE A 54 -42.99 -12.08 -2.12
C PHE A 54 -43.96 -11.86 -3.30
N PRO A 55 -43.76 -10.83 -4.14
CA PRO A 55 -44.13 -10.88 -5.53
C PRO A 55 -42.88 -11.18 -6.37
N GLN A 56 -42.92 -12.28 -7.14
CA GLN A 56 -42.13 -12.37 -8.35
C GLN A 56 -42.67 -11.32 -9.34
N SER A 57 -41.95 -10.22 -9.52
CA SER A 57 -42.05 -9.42 -10.75
C SER A 57 -40.76 -8.67 -11.01
N THR A 58 -40.21 -8.89 -12.21
CA THR A 58 -39.14 -8.12 -12.84
C THR A 58 -39.48 -6.63 -12.87
N THR A 59 -38.85 -5.85 -11.99
CA THR A 59 -38.51 -4.43 -12.16
C THR A 59 -37.56 -4.03 -11.02
N THR A 60 -36.53 -3.25 -11.37
CA THR A 60 -35.46 -2.74 -10.52
C THR A 60 -35.96 -1.80 -9.43
N ASP A 61 -36.45 -2.34 -8.32
CA ASP A 61 -36.68 -1.57 -7.09
C ASP A 61 -35.79 -2.12 -5.98
N ASN A 62 -34.74 -1.36 -5.65
CA ASN A 62 -33.88 -1.57 -4.49
C ASN A 62 -34.71 -1.32 -3.22
N ILE A 63 -34.81 -2.31 -2.34
CA ILE A 63 -35.57 -2.19 -1.09
C ILE A 63 -34.58 -1.94 0.04
N ASP A 64 -34.71 -0.78 0.69
CA ASP A 64 -33.97 -0.43 1.89
C ASP A 64 -34.95 -0.41 3.07
N PHE A 65 -34.70 -1.22 4.10
CA PHE A 65 -35.52 -1.23 5.33
C PHE A 65 -34.66 -1.44 6.58
N GLU A 66 -35.22 -1.05 7.73
CA GLU A 66 -34.49 -0.92 9.00
C GLU A 66 -35.12 -1.77 10.08
N GLU A 67 -34.27 -2.46 10.84
CA GLU A 67 -34.66 -3.23 12.01
C GLU A 67 -33.79 -2.85 13.20
N LYS A 68 -34.36 -2.90 14.42
CA LYS A 68 -33.58 -2.70 15.65
C LYS A 68 -32.70 -3.91 15.90
N LEU A 69 -31.43 -3.66 16.26
CA LEU A 69 -30.51 -4.72 16.68
C LEU A 69 -31.09 -5.46 17.90
N GLN A 70 -31.16 -6.79 17.78
CA GLN A 70 -31.53 -7.69 18.88
C GLN A 70 -30.34 -8.60 19.21
N ILE A 71 -30.02 -8.74 20.50
CA ILE A 71 -28.90 -9.57 20.95
C ILE A 71 -29.39 -10.85 21.59
N THR A 72 -28.67 -11.93 21.31
CA THR A 72 -28.65 -13.14 22.13
C THR A 72 -27.25 -13.32 22.72
N TRP A 73 -27.13 -13.30 24.05
CA TRP A 73 -25.85 -13.46 24.74
C TRP A 73 -25.34 -14.91 24.75
N ASN A 74 -24.03 -15.10 24.60
CA ASN A 74 -23.32 -16.39 24.62
C ASN A 74 -22.42 -16.53 25.87
N LEU A 75 -22.28 -17.74 26.39
CA LEU A 75 -21.41 -18.13 27.51
C LEU A 75 -19.93 -17.71 27.38
N THR A 76 -19.45 -17.41 26.17
CA THR A 76 -18.09 -16.90 25.93
C THR A 76 -17.96 -15.38 26.03
N ASN A 77 -19.07 -14.64 26.18
CA ASN A 77 -19.05 -13.19 26.26
C ASN A 77 -18.56 -12.71 27.63
N SER A 78 -17.91 -11.55 27.62
CA SER A 78 -17.47 -10.85 28.84
C SER A 78 -17.63 -9.35 28.65
N ILE A 79 -18.01 -8.68 29.72
CA ILE A 79 -18.18 -7.22 29.79
C ILE A 79 -17.09 -6.62 30.69
N GLY A 80 -16.71 -5.37 30.42
CA GLY A 80 -15.85 -4.61 31.32
C GLY A 80 -16.65 -3.61 32.12
N VAL A 81 -16.55 -3.66 33.44
CA VAL A 81 -17.22 -2.71 34.34
C VAL A 81 -16.18 -1.77 34.95
N LEU A 82 -16.34 -0.48 34.72
CA LEU A 82 -15.64 0.59 35.40
C LEU A 82 -16.33 0.89 36.73
N SER A 83 -15.62 0.62 37.81
CA SER A 83 -16.07 0.93 39.16
C SER A 83 -15.89 2.39 39.53
N SER A 84 -16.60 2.82 40.57
CA SER A 84 -16.46 4.14 41.20
C SER A 84 -15.08 4.44 41.77
N MET A 85 -14.21 3.43 41.90
CA MET A 85 -12.80 3.61 42.26
C MET A 85 -11.88 3.81 41.05
N GLY A 86 -12.44 3.93 39.85
CA GLY A 86 -11.69 4.04 38.60
C GLY A 86 -10.93 2.76 38.24
N ILE A 87 -11.44 1.59 38.65
CA ILE A 87 -10.87 0.28 38.33
C ILE A 87 -11.80 -0.45 37.39
N GLN A 88 -11.25 -0.97 36.29
CA GLN A 88 -11.96 -1.79 35.31
C GLN A 88 -11.79 -3.28 35.64
N VAL A 89 -12.90 -4.01 35.69
CA VAL A 89 -12.94 -5.45 36.00
C VAL A 89 -13.75 -6.18 34.94
N ALA A 90 -13.26 -7.35 34.53
CA ALA A 90 -13.96 -8.24 33.60
C ALA A 90 -15.03 -9.05 34.33
N TYR A 91 -16.23 -9.12 33.76
CA TYR A 91 -17.30 -10.00 34.23
C TYR A 91 -17.69 -10.96 33.10
N PRO A 92 -17.43 -12.28 33.25
CA PRO A 92 -17.92 -13.28 32.30
C PRO A 92 -19.43 -13.53 32.48
N MET A 93 -20.06 -14.03 31.43
CA MET A 93 -21.48 -14.37 31.46
C MET A 93 -21.77 -15.56 32.40
N GLY A 94 -22.88 -15.49 33.14
CA GLY A 94 -23.39 -16.53 34.02
C GLY A 94 -24.23 -17.60 33.31
N THR A 95 -25.00 -18.40 34.06
CA THR A 95 -25.62 -19.65 33.58
C THR A 95 -26.87 -19.51 32.70
N SER A 96 -27.38 -18.30 32.46
CA SER A 96 -28.58 -18.03 31.65
C SER A 96 -28.21 -17.51 30.26
N ALA A 97 -27.86 -18.42 29.35
CA ALA A 97 -27.65 -18.13 27.94
C ALA A 97 -28.97 -18.21 27.15
N GLY A 98 -29.13 -17.36 26.13
CA GLY A 98 -30.26 -17.46 25.18
C GLY A 98 -31.48 -16.57 25.47
N THR A 99 -31.35 -15.54 26.30
CA THR A 99 -32.43 -14.57 26.60
C THR A 99 -31.93 -13.13 26.43
N GLU A 100 -32.85 -12.20 26.13
CA GLU A 100 -32.61 -10.75 26.08
C GLU A 100 -32.03 -10.23 27.42
N ASP A 101 -32.56 -10.73 28.54
CA ASP A 101 -32.03 -10.47 29.89
C ASP A 101 -31.08 -11.60 30.32
N THR A 102 -29.87 -11.28 30.76
CA THR A 102 -28.90 -12.27 31.27
C THR A 102 -28.28 -11.83 32.60
N THR A 103 -27.32 -12.57 33.15
CA THR A 103 -26.59 -12.20 34.35
C THR A 103 -25.11 -12.45 34.15
N PHE A 104 -24.27 -11.49 34.54
CA PHE A 104 -22.82 -11.63 34.53
C PHE A 104 -22.33 -11.78 35.98
N GLU A 105 -21.53 -12.81 36.24
CA GLU A 105 -21.05 -13.13 37.60
C GLU A 105 -19.53 -12.98 37.65
N GLY A 106 -19.03 -12.21 38.63
CA GLY A 106 -17.60 -11.94 38.78
C GLY A 106 -17.21 -11.63 40.22
N PHE A 107 -15.91 -11.63 40.49
CA PHE A 107 -15.35 -11.32 41.81
C PHE A 107 -15.01 -9.83 41.90
N ALA A 108 -15.89 -9.03 42.47
CA ALA A 108 -15.52 -7.69 42.94
C ALA A 108 -15.86 -7.53 44.43
N THR A 109 -14.86 -7.13 45.21
CA THR A 109 -15.02 -6.68 46.59
C THR A 109 -15.57 -5.24 46.58
N GLY A 110 -16.71 -5.01 47.23
CA GLY A 110 -17.19 -3.67 47.59
C GLY A 110 -17.95 -2.90 46.50
N LEU A 111 -19.25 -3.17 46.34
CA LEU A 111 -20.17 -2.23 45.71
C LEU A 111 -20.50 -1.12 46.72
N ASN A 112 -20.30 0.14 46.32
CA ASN A 112 -20.59 1.30 47.15
C ASN A 112 -21.97 1.85 46.80
N LEU A 113 -22.95 1.65 47.68
CA LEU A 113 -24.30 2.21 47.54
C LEU A 113 -24.26 3.71 47.21
N GLY A 114 -24.99 4.12 46.17
CA GLY A 114 -25.02 5.50 45.68
C GLY A 114 -23.88 5.88 44.72
N SER A 115 -22.94 4.99 44.43
CA SER A 115 -21.90 5.22 43.43
C SER A 115 -22.34 4.87 42.01
N GLU A 116 -21.73 5.55 41.04
CA GLU A 116 -21.92 5.31 39.62
C GLU A 116 -20.92 4.29 39.06
N TYR A 117 -21.41 3.48 38.13
CA TYR A 117 -20.68 2.44 37.43
C TYR A 117 -20.96 2.55 35.94
N SER A 118 -19.95 2.29 35.13
CA SER A 118 -20.07 2.23 33.68
C SER A 118 -19.66 0.87 33.17
N VAL A 119 -20.24 0.44 32.06
CA VAL A 119 -19.99 -0.87 31.47
C VAL A 119 -19.80 -0.74 29.97
N TYR A 120 -19.03 -1.65 29.39
CA TYR A 120 -18.93 -1.80 27.95
C TYR A 120 -18.76 -3.26 27.53
N TYR A 121 -19.05 -3.51 26.27
CA TYR A 121 -18.86 -4.76 25.56
C TYR A 121 -18.29 -4.48 24.16
N PRO A 122 -17.48 -5.37 23.58
CA PRO A 122 -16.86 -6.53 24.22
C PRO A 122 -15.73 -6.13 25.17
N TYR A 123 -15.45 -6.95 26.18
CA TYR A 123 -14.27 -6.74 27.03
C TYR A 123 -12.98 -6.99 26.25
N ILE A 124 -12.18 -5.93 26.05
CA ILE A 124 -10.92 -5.96 25.27
C ILE A 124 -9.65 -5.86 26.13
N GLY A 125 -9.77 -6.04 27.46
CA GLY A 125 -8.66 -5.91 28.41
C GLY A 125 -8.48 -4.49 28.96
N GLN A 126 -7.50 -4.33 29.86
CA GLN A 126 -7.20 -3.06 30.53
C GLN A 126 -6.42 -2.11 29.61
N TYR A 127 -7.12 -1.51 28.65
CA TYR A 127 -6.73 -0.21 28.06
C TYR A 127 -7.09 0.93 29.03
N ASP A 128 -6.76 2.19 28.71
CA ASP A 128 -7.09 3.37 29.55
C ASP A 128 -8.40 3.17 30.34
N ARG A 129 -8.33 3.34 31.66
CA ARG A 129 -9.41 2.99 32.61
C ARG A 129 -10.76 3.61 32.24
N THR A 130 -10.75 4.73 31.52
CA THR A 130 -11.96 5.52 31.22
C THR A 130 -12.30 5.64 29.75
N LYS A 131 -11.40 5.22 28.85
CA LYS A 131 -11.48 5.44 27.41
C LYS A 131 -11.26 4.13 26.67
N ILE A 132 -12.30 3.64 26.01
CA ILE A 132 -12.27 2.32 25.37
C ILE A 132 -12.16 2.50 23.85
N PRO A 133 -11.09 1.99 23.22
CA PRO A 133 -10.98 2.03 21.77
C PRO A 133 -11.97 1.08 21.12
N MET A 134 -12.53 1.52 20.00
CA MET A 134 -13.45 0.79 19.13
C MET A 134 -12.83 0.70 17.75
N LEU A 135 -12.51 -0.51 17.32
CA LEU A 135 -11.87 -0.79 16.03
C LEU A 135 -12.80 -1.68 15.20
N ILE A 136 -13.21 -1.21 14.03
CA ILE A 136 -14.05 -1.96 13.09
C ILE A 136 -13.38 -2.22 11.74
N SER A 137 -12.13 -1.79 11.52
CA SER A 137 -11.45 -1.95 10.23
C SER A 137 -10.91 -3.37 9.95
N THR A 138 -11.01 -4.30 10.91
CA THR A 138 -10.43 -5.65 10.81
C THR A 138 -11.50 -6.75 10.68
N GLN A 139 -12.68 -6.41 10.16
CA GLN A 139 -13.81 -7.33 10.10
C GLN A 139 -13.53 -8.51 9.16
N VAL A 140 -13.94 -9.70 9.59
CA VAL A 140 -13.80 -10.94 8.83
C VAL A 140 -15.09 -11.71 8.94
N GLN A 141 -15.83 -11.83 7.85
CA GLN A 141 -16.98 -12.71 7.76
C GLN A 141 -16.53 -14.10 7.30
N ASN A 142 -16.82 -15.14 8.08
CA ASN A 142 -16.48 -16.52 7.74
C ASN A 142 -17.75 -17.32 7.38
N GLY A 143 -17.94 -17.60 6.09
CA GLY A 143 -19.14 -18.18 5.50
C GLY A 143 -20.09 -17.13 4.89
N ASN A 144 -20.77 -17.49 3.79
CA ASN A 144 -21.77 -16.62 3.15
C ASN A 144 -22.96 -16.41 4.10
N GLY A 145 -23.40 -15.17 4.31
CA GLY A 145 -24.48 -14.82 5.26
C GLY A 145 -24.17 -15.08 6.74
N SER A 146 -22.90 -15.35 7.09
CA SER A 146 -22.50 -15.56 8.47
C SER A 146 -22.46 -14.24 9.23
N PHE A 147 -23.13 -14.17 10.38
CA PHE A 147 -23.10 -13.02 11.29
C PHE A 147 -22.22 -13.27 12.54
N SER A 148 -21.49 -14.38 12.57
CA SER A 148 -20.75 -14.82 13.75
C SER A 148 -19.65 -13.86 14.20
N HIS A 149 -19.10 -13.05 13.30
CA HIS A 149 -18.08 -12.04 13.60
C HIS A 149 -18.63 -10.77 14.24
N ILE A 150 -19.93 -10.48 14.05
CA ILE A 150 -20.57 -9.23 14.49
C ILE A 150 -20.34 -9.00 15.98
N GLY A 151 -20.48 -10.02 16.83
CA GLY A 151 -20.33 -9.86 18.29
C GLY A 151 -18.97 -9.31 18.73
N LYS A 152 -17.90 -9.48 17.94
CA LYS A 152 -16.59 -8.87 18.23
C LYS A 152 -16.56 -7.36 17.99
N TYR A 153 -17.46 -6.86 17.15
CA TYR A 153 -17.52 -5.48 16.68
C TYR A 153 -18.80 -4.75 17.11
N ASP A 154 -19.75 -5.45 17.72
CA ASP A 154 -20.97 -4.89 18.28
C ASP A 154 -20.70 -4.19 19.61
N TYR A 155 -20.01 -3.06 19.53
CA TYR A 155 -19.64 -2.30 20.72
C TYR A 155 -20.89 -1.73 21.39
N MET A 156 -20.98 -1.92 22.70
CA MET A 156 -22.07 -1.39 23.52
C MET A 156 -21.52 -0.74 24.78
N ALA A 157 -22.24 0.25 25.31
CA ALA A 157 -21.95 0.79 26.64
C ALA A 157 -23.20 1.25 27.38
N ALA A 158 -23.08 1.29 28.71
CA ALA A 158 -23.98 2.05 29.58
C ALA A 158 -23.11 2.82 30.57
N VAL A 159 -23.33 4.12 30.70
CA VAL A 159 -22.56 4.99 31.61
C VAL A 159 -23.42 5.47 32.77
N ASN A 160 -22.78 5.74 33.90
CA ASN A 160 -23.41 6.36 35.08
C ASN A 160 -24.61 5.55 35.62
N SER A 161 -24.52 4.23 35.57
CA SER A 161 -25.51 3.32 36.15
C SER A 161 -25.31 3.24 37.66
N VAL A 162 -26.40 3.30 38.41
CA VAL A 162 -26.40 3.28 39.88
C VAL A 162 -26.86 1.92 40.41
N ILE A 163 -26.44 1.58 41.63
CA ILE A 163 -26.91 0.38 42.32
C ILE A 163 -28.39 0.56 42.67
N GLY A 164 -29.22 -0.40 42.23
CA GLY A 164 -30.64 -0.50 42.57
C GLY A 164 -30.89 -1.35 43.82
N ASP A 165 -32.16 -1.66 44.07
CA ASP A 165 -32.59 -2.44 45.23
C ASP A 165 -31.94 -3.85 45.23
N ASN A 166 -31.55 -4.35 46.41
CA ASN A 166 -30.90 -5.65 46.63
C ASN A 166 -29.43 -5.79 46.15
N ASN A 167 -28.65 -4.70 46.10
CA ASN A 167 -27.24 -4.71 45.66
C ASN A 167 -27.04 -5.20 44.22
N VAL A 168 -28.01 -4.93 43.35
CA VAL A 168 -27.98 -5.25 41.93
C VAL A 168 -27.75 -3.96 41.14
N ILE A 169 -26.83 -3.97 40.18
CA ILE A 169 -26.73 -2.89 39.18
C ILE A 169 -27.44 -3.36 37.92
N VAL A 170 -28.28 -2.51 37.36
CA VAL A 170 -28.94 -2.74 36.06
C VAL A 170 -28.26 -1.84 35.04
N PHE A 171 -27.59 -2.43 34.05
CA PHE A 171 -26.97 -1.67 32.96
C PHE A 171 -27.89 -1.71 31.73
N ASN A 172 -28.35 -0.55 31.28
CA ASN A 172 -29.11 -0.45 30.03
C ASN A 172 -28.15 -0.15 28.88
N PHE A 173 -27.65 -1.19 28.22
CA PHE A 173 -26.71 -1.04 27.12
C PHE A 173 -27.35 -0.28 25.94
N ASN A 174 -26.56 0.62 25.35
CA ASN A 174 -26.83 1.13 24.02
C ASN A 174 -25.78 0.55 23.08
N HIS A 175 -26.23 0.09 21.91
CA HIS A 175 -25.34 -0.15 20.78
C HIS A 175 -24.67 1.16 20.38
N LEU A 176 -23.39 1.07 20.04
CA LEU A 176 -22.56 2.20 19.62
C LEU A 176 -22.18 2.11 18.14
N VAL A 177 -22.72 1.11 17.44
CA VAL A 177 -22.49 0.80 16.03
C VAL A 177 -23.80 0.51 15.32
N SER A 178 -23.73 0.47 14.00
CA SER A 178 -24.79 0.09 13.07
C SER A 178 -24.32 -1.09 12.21
N ILE A 179 -25.24 -1.84 11.63
CA ILE A 179 -24.93 -2.96 10.72
C ILE A 179 -25.50 -2.69 9.34
N LEU A 180 -24.66 -2.81 8.32
CA LEU A 180 -25.07 -2.93 6.93
C LEU A 180 -25.21 -4.41 6.59
N HIS A 181 -26.45 -4.86 6.40
CA HIS A 181 -26.74 -6.17 5.84
C HIS A 181 -27.01 -6.00 4.34
N VAL A 182 -26.15 -6.57 3.50
CA VAL A 182 -26.24 -6.41 2.04
C VAL A 182 -26.29 -7.76 1.37
N GLN A 183 -27.33 -7.98 0.57
CA GLN A 183 -27.47 -9.11 -0.34
C GLN A 183 -27.16 -8.63 -1.76
N ILE A 184 -26.09 -9.14 -2.36
CA ILE A 184 -25.58 -8.72 -3.66
C ILE A 184 -25.69 -9.89 -4.63
N GLN A 185 -26.57 -9.76 -5.62
CA GLN A 185 -26.60 -10.64 -6.77
C GLN A 185 -25.32 -10.46 -7.58
N MET A 186 -24.44 -11.46 -7.51
CA MET A 186 -23.17 -11.49 -8.24
C MET A 186 -23.40 -11.95 -9.68
N PRO A 187 -22.58 -11.47 -10.63
CA PRO A 187 -22.71 -11.84 -12.04
C PRO A 187 -22.18 -13.25 -12.35
N LYS A 188 -21.38 -13.84 -11.46
CA LYS A 188 -20.86 -15.21 -11.60
C LYS A 188 -20.80 -15.94 -10.25
N ALA A 189 -20.88 -17.26 -10.29
CA ALA A 189 -20.54 -18.14 -9.18
C ALA A 189 -19.02 -18.10 -8.92
N GLY A 190 -18.60 -18.38 -7.69
CA GLY A 190 -17.18 -18.37 -7.33
C GLY A 190 -16.91 -18.06 -5.86
N LYS A 191 -15.63 -17.91 -5.53
CA LYS A 191 -15.16 -17.56 -4.19
C LYS A 191 -14.85 -16.08 -4.09
N TYR A 192 -15.34 -15.47 -3.02
CA TYR A 192 -15.19 -14.04 -2.77
C TYR A 192 -14.34 -13.79 -1.54
N SER A 193 -13.47 -12.79 -1.61
CA SER A 193 -12.36 -12.57 -0.71
C SER A 193 -12.52 -11.30 0.13
N TYR A 194 -13.06 -10.22 -0.43
CA TYR A 194 -13.24 -8.94 0.29
C TYR A 194 -14.44 -8.16 -0.21
N VAL A 195 -14.97 -7.31 0.66
CA VAL A 195 -15.88 -6.22 0.29
C VAL A 195 -15.32 -4.90 0.81
N ALA A 196 -15.24 -3.93 -0.08
CA ALA A 196 -14.97 -2.54 0.21
C ALA A 196 -16.24 -1.72 0.00
N ILE A 197 -16.59 -0.87 0.96
CA ILE A 197 -17.59 0.18 0.78
C ILE A 197 -16.90 1.53 0.79
N GLU A 198 -17.22 2.34 -0.21
CA GLU A 198 -16.64 3.65 -0.46
C GLU A 198 -17.74 4.70 -0.48
N THR A 199 -17.47 5.90 0.01
CA THR A 199 -18.37 7.04 -0.09
C THR A 199 -17.59 8.32 -0.35
N SER A 200 -18.29 9.34 -0.86
CA SER A 200 -17.74 10.69 -1.07
C SER A 200 -17.51 11.46 0.24
N ASP A 201 -18.07 10.99 1.36
CA ASP A 201 -17.75 11.46 2.71
C ASP A 201 -16.83 10.47 3.44
N LYS A 202 -16.89 10.33 4.77
CA LYS A 202 -16.01 9.45 5.55
C LYS A 202 -16.79 8.58 6.54
N PHE A 203 -16.46 7.30 6.58
CA PHE A 203 -16.74 6.42 7.71
C PHE A 203 -15.77 6.71 8.86
N THR A 204 -16.25 6.55 10.08
CA THR A 204 -15.35 6.37 11.22
C THR A 204 -14.91 4.90 11.25
N THR A 205 -13.60 4.64 11.21
CA THR A 205 -13.01 3.29 11.21
C THR A 205 -12.42 2.91 12.56
N GLU A 206 -12.02 3.94 13.32
CA GLU A 206 -11.61 3.84 14.72
C GLU A 206 -12.28 4.96 15.52
N ALA A 207 -12.79 4.63 16.69
CA ALA A 207 -13.37 5.58 17.64
C ALA A 207 -12.93 5.25 19.07
N GLU A 208 -13.23 6.16 19.99
CA GLU A 208 -13.06 5.96 21.42
C GLU A 208 -14.36 6.31 22.14
N ILE A 209 -14.85 5.42 23.01
CA ILE A 209 -15.96 5.69 23.91
C ILE A 209 -15.42 6.06 25.30
N SER A 210 -15.86 7.22 25.80
CA SER A 210 -15.59 7.66 27.16
C SER A 210 -16.62 7.05 28.12
N LEU A 211 -16.16 6.28 29.10
CA LEU A 211 -17.01 5.65 30.11
C LEU A 211 -17.46 6.62 31.21
N THR A 212 -16.98 7.87 31.23
CA THR A 212 -17.40 8.88 32.21
C THR A 212 -18.68 9.61 31.79
N ASP A 213 -18.89 9.77 30.49
CA ASP A 213 -19.99 10.58 29.95
C ASP A 213 -20.68 9.95 28.73
N GLY A 214 -20.15 8.84 28.21
CA GLY A 214 -20.71 8.16 27.03
C GLY A 214 -20.35 8.83 25.71
N THR A 215 -19.42 9.80 25.70
CA THR A 215 -19.03 10.51 24.47
C THR A 215 -18.24 9.58 23.54
N LEU A 216 -18.71 9.42 22.30
CA LEU A 216 -18.03 8.72 21.23
C LEU A 216 -17.21 9.71 20.39
N THR A 217 -15.89 9.51 20.31
CA THR A 217 -14.97 10.38 19.58
C THR A 217 -14.34 9.62 18.43
N PRO A 218 -14.56 10.00 17.16
CA PRO A 218 -13.81 9.45 16.03
C PRO A 218 -12.31 9.70 16.21
N THR A 219 -11.49 8.67 16.11
CA THR A 219 -10.03 8.76 16.16
C THR A 219 -9.39 8.50 14.79
N LYS A 220 -10.09 7.78 13.91
CA LYS A 220 -9.72 7.61 12.50
C LYS A 220 -10.96 7.56 11.63
N GLN A 221 -10.89 8.26 10.51
CA GLN A 221 -11.94 8.28 9.51
C GLN A 221 -11.37 7.99 8.12
N SER A 222 -12.17 7.38 7.26
CA SER A 222 -11.79 6.96 5.92
C SER A 222 -13.01 6.99 4.99
N PRO A 223 -12.89 7.44 3.73
CA PRO A 223 -13.95 7.26 2.75
C PRO A 223 -14.21 5.78 2.42
N LEU A 224 -13.32 4.89 2.86
CA LEU A 224 -13.30 3.46 2.57
C LEU A 224 -13.38 2.64 3.86
N GLN A 225 -14.26 1.66 3.89
CA GLN A 225 -14.37 0.63 4.92
C GLN A 225 -14.28 -0.75 4.25
N ILE A 226 -13.42 -1.63 4.76
CA ILE A 226 -13.17 -2.96 4.18
C ILE A 226 -13.58 -4.05 5.17
N MET A 227 -14.07 -5.16 4.64
CA MET A 227 -14.29 -6.41 5.35
C MET A 227 -13.75 -7.58 4.52
N ARG A 228 -13.02 -8.48 5.20
CA ARG A 228 -12.57 -9.75 4.61
C ARG A 228 -13.70 -10.78 4.60
N LEU A 229 -13.71 -11.61 3.58
CA LEU A 229 -14.56 -12.78 3.41
C LEU A 229 -13.69 -14.05 3.45
N GLU A 230 -14.01 -14.96 4.34
CA GLU A 230 -13.37 -16.28 4.45
C GLU A 230 -14.40 -17.37 4.19
N ASN A 231 -14.04 -18.41 3.43
CA ASN A 231 -14.94 -19.52 3.12
C ASN A 231 -16.30 -19.05 2.53
N VAL A 232 -16.31 -17.96 1.77
CA VAL A 232 -17.48 -17.46 1.07
C VAL A 232 -17.43 -17.93 -0.38
N GLU A 233 -18.12 -19.03 -0.64
CA GLU A 233 -18.28 -19.62 -1.97
C GLU A 233 -19.76 -19.55 -2.36
N ILE A 234 -20.03 -19.13 -3.59
CA ILE A 234 -21.38 -18.95 -4.11
C ILE A 234 -21.56 -19.91 -5.28
N ASP A 235 -22.50 -20.84 -5.13
CA ASP A 235 -22.81 -21.87 -6.13
C ASP A 235 -23.68 -21.33 -7.28
N SER A 236 -23.63 -22.02 -8.43
CA SER A 236 -24.40 -21.69 -9.64
C SER A 236 -25.86 -22.17 -9.64
N ASN A 237 -26.28 -22.90 -8.60
CA ASN A 237 -27.47 -23.76 -8.66
C ASN A 237 -28.71 -23.21 -7.95
N GLU A 238 -28.61 -22.07 -7.27
CA GLU A 238 -29.76 -21.39 -6.67
C GLU A 238 -30.16 -20.19 -7.54
N GLU A 239 -31.44 -19.79 -7.49
CA GLU A 239 -31.97 -18.62 -8.20
C GLU A 239 -31.20 -17.35 -7.81
N GLY A 240 -30.08 -17.12 -8.51
CA GLY A 240 -29.16 -16.01 -8.28
C GLY A 240 -27.97 -16.39 -7.38
N SER A 241 -26.75 -16.27 -7.92
CA SER A 241 -25.51 -16.28 -7.13
C SER A 241 -25.46 -15.06 -6.18
N VAL A 242 -26.02 -15.16 -4.97
CA VAL A 242 -26.12 -14.05 -4.01
C VAL A 242 -25.00 -14.10 -2.95
N LEU A 243 -24.23 -13.01 -2.86
CA LEU A 243 -23.34 -12.73 -1.75
C LEU A 243 -24.13 -12.05 -0.64
N GLU A 244 -24.20 -12.64 0.55
CA GLU A 244 -24.83 -12.05 1.73
C GLU A 244 -23.76 -11.64 2.74
N MET A 245 -23.70 -10.36 3.07
CA MET A 245 -22.68 -9.77 3.93
C MET A 245 -23.27 -8.96 5.08
N TYR A 246 -22.61 -9.01 6.25
CA TYR A 246 -22.92 -8.21 7.43
C TYR A 246 -21.69 -7.38 7.81
N MET A 247 -21.72 -6.08 7.53
CA MET A 247 -20.63 -5.15 7.85
C MET A 247 -21.04 -4.19 8.96
N VAL A 248 -20.29 -4.20 10.05
CA VAL A 248 -20.43 -3.23 11.15
C VAL A 248 -19.81 -1.90 10.73
N ILE A 249 -20.54 -0.81 10.94
CA ILE A 249 -20.08 0.57 10.73
C ILE A 249 -20.32 1.40 11.98
N HIS A 250 -19.48 2.39 12.22
CA HIS A 250 -19.79 3.42 13.21
C HIS A 250 -20.97 4.29 12.71
N PRO A 251 -21.77 4.87 13.61
CA PRO A 251 -22.85 5.77 13.23
C PRO A 251 -22.30 6.94 12.42
N VAL A 252 -22.97 7.26 11.31
CA VAL A 252 -22.52 8.29 10.38
C VAL A 252 -23.72 8.80 9.56
N ASP A 253 -23.85 10.12 9.47
CA ASP A 253 -24.83 10.73 8.57
C ASP A 253 -24.24 10.85 7.17
N LEU A 254 -24.66 9.95 6.28
CA LEU A 254 -24.28 9.97 4.87
C LEU A 254 -25.47 10.39 4.00
N THR A 255 -26.49 11.06 4.54
CA THR A 255 -27.70 11.41 3.78
C THR A 255 -27.37 12.17 2.49
N GLY A 256 -27.86 11.65 1.35
CA GLY A 256 -27.65 12.26 0.03
C GLY A 256 -26.32 11.93 -0.64
N GLN A 257 -25.48 11.09 -0.02
CA GLN A 257 -24.29 10.52 -0.65
C GLN A 257 -24.63 9.22 -1.41
N VAL A 258 -23.62 8.64 -2.05
CA VAL A 258 -23.67 7.30 -2.65
C VAL A 258 -22.64 6.44 -1.94
N LEU A 259 -23.03 5.20 -1.65
CA LEU A 259 -22.11 4.14 -1.27
C LEU A 259 -21.74 3.34 -2.51
N TYR A 260 -20.48 3.30 -2.88
CA TYR A 260 -19.95 2.38 -3.87
C TYR A 260 -19.51 1.12 -3.15
N VAL A 261 -20.02 -0.02 -3.56
CA VAL A 261 -19.68 -1.31 -2.98
C VAL A 261 -18.84 -2.04 -4.01
N LYS A 262 -17.63 -2.42 -3.64
CA LYS A 262 -16.68 -3.19 -4.43
C LYS A 262 -16.49 -4.55 -3.77
N VAL A 263 -16.80 -5.60 -4.49
CA VAL A 263 -16.60 -6.98 -4.06
C VAL A 263 -15.46 -7.57 -4.89
N TYR A 264 -14.55 -8.28 -4.25
CA TYR A 264 -13.40 -8.90 -4.89
C TYR A 264 -13.50 -10.42 -4.81
N ASP A 265 -13.18 -11.11 -5.90
CA ASP A 265 -13.04 -12.57 -5.91
C ASP A 265 -11.60 -13.01 -5.53
N GLU A 266 -11.35 -14.32 -5.46
CA GLU A 266 -10.00 -14.86 -5.15
C GLU A 266 -8.95 -14.58 -6.24
N ASP A 267 -9.40 -14.25 -7.46
CA ASP A 267 -8.57 -13.87 -8.60
C ASP A 267 -8.36 -12.35 -8.69
N ASN A 268 -8.87 -11.57 -7.72
CA ASN A 268 -8.88 -10.11 -7.68
C ASN A 268 -9.66 -9.44 -8.83
N ASN A 269 -10.66 -10.10 -9.40
CA ASN A 269 -11.65 -9.41 -10.22
C ASN A 269 -12.56 -8.60 -9.29
N CYS A 270 -12.83 -7.35 -9.67
CA CYS A 270 -13.70 -6.47 -8.90
C CYS A 270 -15.13 -6.51 -9.47
N TYR A 271 -16.11 -6.35 -8.58
CA TYR A 271 -17.52 -6.28 -8.88
C TYR A 271 -18.12 -5.09 -8.15
N THR A 272 -18.78 -4.19 -8.86
CA THR A 272 -19.34 -2.97 -8.26
C THR A 272 -20.85 -2.97 -8.21
N THR A 273 -21.37 -2.34 -7.17
CA THR A 273 -22.75 -1.87 -7.10
C THR A 273 -22.81 -0.56 -6.31
N THR A 274 -23.97 0.08 -6.25
CA THR A 274 -24.15 1.34 -5.49
C THR A 274 -25.38 1.29 -4.59
N MET A 275 -25.28 1.87 -3.40
CA MET A 275 -26.36 2.05 -2.43
C MET A 275 -26.60 3.55 -2.21
N GLN A 276 -27.87 3.93 -2.06
CA GLN A 276 -28.19 5.27 -1.57
C GLN A 276 -27.95 5.29 -0.07
N THR A 277 -27.34 6.36 0.43
CA THR A 277 -27.00 6.46 1.84
C THR A 277 -27.99 7.37 2.58
N LYS A 278 -27.99 7.21 3.90
CA LYS A 278 -28.88 7.87 4.85
C LYS A 278 -28.11 8.14 6.14
N ASN A 279 -28.80 8.62 7.16
CA ASN A 279 -28.27 8.62 8.50
C ASN A 279 -28.21 7.19 9.06
N PHE A 280 -27.01 6.66 9.23
CA PHE A 280 -26.78 5.35 9.84
C PHE A 280 -26.65 5.52 11.35
N GLU A 281 -27.68 5.13 12.08
CA GLU A 281 -27.82 5.32 13.52
C GLU A 281 -27.36 4.10 14.31
N ALA A 282 -26.80 4.34 15.50
CA ALA A 282 -26.40 3.26 16.39
C ALA A 282 -27.61 2.43 16.81
N GLY A 283 -27.47 1.10 16.87
CA GLY A 283 -28.57 0.21 17.27
C GLY A 283 -29.48 -0.26 16.13
N THR A 284 -29.12 0.05 14.88
CA THR A 284 -29.96 -0.26 13.71
C THR A 284 -29.23 -1.19 12.72
N ILE A 285 -29.98 -2.12 12.13
CA ILE A 285 -29.57 -2.91 10.96
C ILE A 285 -30.22 -2.30 9.73
N TYR A 286 -29.41 -2.01 8.72
CA TYR A 286 -29.84 -1.49 7.43
C TYR A 286 -29.71 -2.58 6.37
N ASN A 287 -30.85 -2.98 5.80
CA ASN A 287 -30.92 -4.04 4.82
C ASN A 287 -30.88 -3.49 3.41
N PHE A 288 -30.06 -4.07 2.55
CA PHE A 288 -29.91 -3.67 1.14
C PHE A 288 -29.94 -4.90 0.24
N ARG A 289 -30.63 -4.78 -0.91
CA ARG A 289 -30.55 -5.74 -2.01
C ARG A 289 -29.98 -5.08 -3.24
N LYS A 290 -28.94 -5.68 -3.81
CA LYS A 290 -28.19 -5.12 -4.94
C LYS A 290 -27.87 -6.15 -5.99
N ILE A 291 -27.55 -5.64 -7.17
CA ILE A 291 -26.98 -6.41 -8.28
C ILE A 291 -25.62 -5.80 -8.55
N ALA A 292 -24.58 -6.63 -8.53
CA ALA A 292 -23.25 -6.21 -8.90
C ALA A 292 -22.98 -6.49 -10.38
N VAL A 293 -22.21 -5.60 -10.98
CA VAL A 293 -21.64 -5.79 -12.31
C VAL A 293 -20.14 -5.96 -12.17
N GLU A 294 -19.51 -6.67 -13.09
CA GLU A 294 -18.05 -6.75 -13.13
C GLU A 294 -17.46 -5.36 -13.34
N ASP A 295 -16.64 -4.92 -12.39
CA ASP A 295 -15.87 -3.70 -12.49
C ASP A 295 -14.55 -4.04 -13.16
N LEU A 296 -14.54 -3.77 -14.47
CA LEU A 296 -13.39 -4.03 -15.29
C LEU A 296 -12.20 -3.15 -14.90
N THR A 297 -12.36 -2.07 -14.12
CA THR A 297 -11.29 -1.10 -13.79
C THR A 297 -10.20 -1.64 -12.84
N HIS A 298 -10.42 -2.79 -12.20
CA HIS A 298 -9.43 -3.47 -11.39
C HIS A 298 -8.74 -4.57 -12.18
N THR A 299 -7.42 -4.49 -12.32
CA THR A 299 -6.70 -5.29 -13.31
C THR A 299 -6.20 -6.62 -12.76
N GLY A 300 -6.34 -6.86 -11.44
CA GLY A 300 -5.76 -8.01 -10.73
C GLY A 300 -4.28 -7.81 -10.40
N LEU A 301 -3.82 -6.56 -10.32
CA LEU A 301 -2.54 -6.19 -9.70
C LEU A 301 -2.76 -5.99 -8.19
N PRO A 302 -1.67 -5.95 -7.38
CA PRO A 302 -1.76 -5.38 -6.05
C PRO A 302 -2.36 -3.97 -6.13
N VAL A 303 -3.25 -3.64 -5.20
CA VAL A 303 -3.88 -2.31 -5.13
C VAL A 303 -3.10 -1.45 -4.17
N THR A 304 -2.69 -0.27 -4.63
CA THR A 304 -2.19 0.79 -3.76
C THR A 304 -3.27 1.86 -3.65
N ILE A 305 -3.84 2.01 -2.46
CA ILE A 305 -4.84 3.03 -2.15
C ILE A 305 -4.15 4.14 -1.37
N ILE A 306 -4.29 5.37 -1.84
CA ILE A 306 -3.73 6.56 -1.19
C ILE A 306 -4.87 7.55 -0.95
N ASN A 307 -5.04 7.97 0.31
CA ASN A 307 -6.00 8.99 0.69
C ASN A 307 -5.26 10.14 1.36
N THR A 308 -5.35 11.33 0.77
CA THR A 308 -4.82 12.56 1.37
C THR A 308 -5.81 13.12 2.40
N PRO A 309 -5.36 13.90 3.39
CA PRO A 309 -6.27 14.58 4.31
C PRO A 309 -7.29 15.43 3.54
N ASN A 310 -8.58 15.19 3.80
CA ASN A 310 -9.69 15.88 3.14
C ASN A 310 -9.72 15.73 1.61
N ASN A 311 -9.12 14.65 1.07
CA ASN A 311 -9.11 14.35 -0.35
C ASN A 311 -8.51 15.48 -1.21
N VAL A 312 -7.54 16.23 -0.67
CA VAL A 312 -6.85 17.28 -1.43
C VAL A 312 -6.02 16.68 -2.56
N ASP A 313 -6.02 17.35 -3.71
CA ASP A 313 -5.21 16.95 -4.85
C ASP A 313 -3.72 17.17 -4.57
N ILE A 314 -2.90 16.29 -5.14
CA ILE A 314 -1.44 16.42 -5.10
C ILE A 314 -1.01 17.24 -6.31
N VAL A 315 -0.76 18.54 -6.09
CA VAL A 315 -0.50 19.51 -7.18
C VAL A 315 0.91 20.10 -7.15
N SER A 316 1.75 19.73 -6.19
CA SER A 316 3.12 20.21 -6.03
C SER A 316 4.12 19.06 -6.09
N LYS A 317 5.29 19.32 -6.71
CA LYS A 317 6.46 18.42 -6.67
C LYS A 317 7.46 18.77 -5.57
N ASP A 318 7.26 19.90 -4.91
CA ASP A 318 8.16 20.44 -3.90
C ASP A 318 7.59 20.17 -2.50
N ASP A 319 6.30 20.42 -2.32
CA ASP A 319 5.59 20.31 -1.05
C ASP A 319 4.93 18.95 -0.88
N TYR A 320 5.11 18.34 0.29
CA TYR A 320 4.41 17.13 0.67
C TYR A 320 2.99 17.45 1.14
N VAL A 321 2.04 16.64 0.68
CA VAL A 321 0.76 16.46 1.36
C VAL A 321 1.00 15.51 2.53
N GLU A 322 1.11 16.08 3.71
CA GLU A 322 1.42 15.34 4.93
C GLU A 322 0.23 14.55 5.46
N ASN A 323 0.49 13.55 6.30
CA ASN A 323 -0.54 12.73 6.97
C ASN A 323 -1.52 12.06 5.99
N SER A 324 -1.02 11.64 4.83
CA SER A 324 -1.77 10.81 3.89
C SER A 324 -1.75 9.35 4.35
N LEU A 325 -2.84 8.62 4.12
CA LEU A 325 -2.93 7.21 4.43
C LEU A 325 -2.65 6.39 3.17
N ILE A 326 -1.74 5.42 3.26
CA ILE A 326 -1.54 4.43 2.20
C ILE A 326 -1.98 3.05 2.70
N THR A 327 -2.73 2.34 1.84
CA THR A 327 -3.08 0.94 2.01
C THR A 327 -2.58 0.15 0.81
N ILE A 328 -1.88 -0.95 1.03
CA ILE A 328 -1.46 -1.87 -0.04
C ILE A 328 -2.13 -3.22 0.18
N LEU A 329 -2.87 -3.67 -0.83
CA LEU A 329 -3.54 -4.96 -0.88
C LEU A 329 -2.77 -5.84 -1.89
N GLN A 330 -2.08 -6.88 -1.42
CA GLN A 330 -1.34 -7.81 -2.29
C GLN A 330 -2.26 -8.83 -2.96
N THR A 331 -1.84 -9.48 -4.04
CA THR A 331 -2.71 -10.39 -4.83
C THR A 331 -3.13 -11.68 -4.11
N ASP A 332 -2.39 -12.14 -3.09
CA ASP A 332 -2.77 -13.28 -2.24
C ASP A 332 -3.35 -12.85 -0.88
N ILE A 333 -3.51 -11.53 -0.69
CA ILE A 333 -4.14 -10.77 0.40
C ILE A 333 -3.99 -11.42 1.80
N SER A 334 -2.79 -11.90 2.12
CA SER A 334 -2.43 -12.36 3.46
C SER A 334 -1.83 -11.24 4.33
N ASP A 335 -1.33 -10.17 3.69
CA ASP A 335 -0.63 -9.04 4.32
C ASP A 335 -1.26 -7.71 3.88
N GLU A 336 -2.30 -7.26 4.60
CA GLU A 336 -2.80 -5.88 4.47
C GLU A 336 -1.82 -4.92 5.16
N PHE A 337 -1.22 -4.02 4.38
CA PHE A 337 -0.39 -2.95 4.91
C PHE A 337 -1.20 -1.64 4.92
N CYS A 338 -1.27 -0.96 6.06
CA CYS A 338 -1.89 0.36 6.19
C CYS A 338 -1.07 1.25 7.12
N GLU A 339 -0.55 2.36 6.61
CA GLU A 339 0.31 3.28 7.37
C GLU A 339 0.14 4.73 6.92
N TRP A 340 0.49 5.65 7.81
CA TRP A 340 0.60 7.06 7.50
C TRP A 340 1.90 7.37 6.75
N MET A 341 1.81 8.26 5.78
CA MET A 341 2.91 8.72 4.94
C MET A 341 2.66 10.12 4.42
N ASN A 342 3.68 10.70 3.80
CA ASN A 342 3.63 11.97 3.11
C ASN A 342 3.83 11.71 1.62
N ILE A 343 3.08 12.38 0.76
CA ILE A 343 3.16 12.20 -0.70
C ILE A 343 3.29 13.54 -1.42
N LYS A 344 4.07 13.57 -2.50
CA LYS A 344 4.13 14.70 -3.42
C LYS A 344 4.26 14.25 -4.86
N GLY A 345 4.03 15.17 -5.79
CA GLY A 345 4.38 14.99 -7.19
C GLY A 345 5.87 14.76 -7.38
N ARG A 346 6.26 14.18 -8.52
CA ARG A 346 7.66 14.06 -8.90
C ARG A 346 7.85 14.18 -10.41
N GLY A 347 9.12 14.19 -10.81
CA GLY A 347 9.50 14.25 -12.22
C GLY A 347 9.51 15.68 -12.75
N ASN A 348 10.14 15.82 -13.92
CA ASN A 348 10.18 17.06 -14.67
C ASN A 348 9.14 16.96 -15.79
N THR A 349 9.51 16.47 -16.97
CA THR A 349 8.58 16.33 -18.11
C THR A 349 7.37 15.43 -17.79
N THR A 350 7.57 14.36 -17.02
CA THR A 350 6.48 13.47 -16.59
C THR A 350 5.49 14.13 -15.62
N TRP A 351 5.88 15.21 -14.94
CA TRP A 351 4.96 16.01 -14.13
C TRP A 351 3.99 16.82 -14.99
N GLU A 352 4.34 17.14 -16.24
CA GLU A 352 3.48 17.86 -17.18
C GLU A 352 2.48 16.93 -17.87
N ALA A 353 2.72 15.61 -17.85
CA ALA A 353 1.82 14.61 -18.44
C ALA A 353 0.45 14.55 -17.74
N PRO A 354 -0.63 14.13 -18.42
CA PRO A 354 -1.95 13.93 -17.79
C PRO A 354 -1.91 12.98 -16.58
N LYS A 355 -1.21 11.86 -16.70
CA LYS A 355 -1.04 10.87 -15.62
C LYS A 355 0.20 11.20 -14.78
N LYS A 356 -0.02 11.61 -13.53
CA LYS A 356 1.03 12.17 -12.66
C LYS A 356 1.80 11.10 -11.88
N PRO A 357 3.14 11.11 -11.87
CA PRO A 357 3.93 10.25 -10.99
C PRO A 357 4.11 10.86 -9.59
N TYR A 358 4.34 10.01 -8.58
CA TYR A 358 4.43 10.44 -7.18
C TYR A 358 5.68 9.94 -6.45
N ALA A 359 6.10 10.71 -5.43
CA ALA A 359 7.09 10.31 -4.44
C ALA A 359 6.43 10.20 -3.06
N ILE A 360 6.70 9.09 -2.37
CA ILE A 360 6.13 8.73 -1.07
C ILE A 360 7.24 8.77 -0.02
N LYS A 361 6.95 9.28 1.18
CA LYS A 361 7.87 9.34 2.32
C LYS A 361 7.17 8.93 3.61
N PHE A 362 7.69 7.89 4.27
CA PHE A 362 7.23 7.43 5.58
C PHE A 362 8.09 7.99 6.71
N ASP A 363 7.53 8.07 7.91
CA ASP A 363 8.27 8.48 9.12
C ASP A 363 9.33 7.45 9.55
N LYS A 364 8.99 6.17 9.40
CA LYS A 364 9.84 5.02 9.71
C LYS A 364 10.05 4.18 8.44
N LYS A 365 11.14 3.44 8.40
CA LYS A 365 11.42 2.54 7.28
C LYS A 365 10.33 1.47 7.20
N LYS A 366 9.91 1.16 5.98
CA LYS A 366 8.90 0.13 5.67
C LYS A 366 9.44 -0.72 4.52
N SER A 367 9.00 -1.97 4.44
CA SER A 367 9.35 -2.93 3.39
C SER A 367 8.09 -3.27 2.60
N PHE A 368 8.20 -3.34 1.27
CA PHE A 368 7.08 -3.63 0.37
C PHE A 368 7.51 -4.65 -0.69
N PHE A 369 6.64 -5.60 -1.05
CA PHE A 369 6.91 -6.56 -2.13
C PHE A 369 8.25 -7.31 -1.98
N SER A 370 8.64 -7.63 -0.74
CA SER A 370 9.95 -8.22 -0.39
C SER A 370 11.17 -7.35 -0.73
N LEU A 371 10.98 -6.06 -1.02
CA LEU A 371 12.06 -5.10 -1.29
C LEU A 371 12.69 -4.58 0.01
N PRO A 372 13.99 -4.25 0.03
CA PRO A 372 14.66 -3.70 1.20
C PRO A 372 13.94 -2.48 1.81
N GLU A 373 13.91 -2.42 3.14
CA GLU A 373 13.19 -1.36 3.84
C GLU A 373 13.80 0.04 3.63
N ASP A 374 12.95 1.03 3.35
CA ASP A 374 13.34 2.45 3.31
C ASP A 374 12.16 3.34 3.71
N LYS A 375 12.44 4.63 3.91
CA LYS A 375 11.42 5.65 4.13
C LYS A 375 10.88 6.22 2.81
N SER A 376 11.67 6.20 1.73
CA SER A 376 11.34 6.90 0.49
C SER A 376 10.98 5.93 -0.64
N TRP A 377 9.81 6.06 -1.23
CA TRP A 377 9.30 5.20 -2.30
C TRP A 377 8.76 6.05 -3.45
N VAL A 378 8.54 5.46 -4.62
CA VAL A 378 8.01 6.18 -5.78
C VAL A 378 6.97 5.36 -6.52
N LEU A 379 6.06 6.07 -7.18
CA LEU A 379 5.07 5.57 -8.12
C LEU A 379 5.41 6.16 -9.49
N LEU A 380 5.90 5.33 -10.41
CA LEU A 380 6.16 5.73 -11.79
C LEU A 380 4.90 5.50 -12.63
N ALA A 381 4.44 6.56 -13.31
CA ALA A 381 3.25 6.54 -14.15
C ALA A 381 3.47 5.87 -15.51
N ASN A 382 4.72 5.90 -16.01
CA ASN A 382 5.14 5.42 -17.34
C ASN A 382 4.24 5.91 -18.49
N PHE A 383 3.72 7.14 -18.39
CA PHE A 383 2.70 7.67 -19.30
C PHE A 383 3.13 7.67 -20.78
N PHE A 384 4.42 7.94 -21.05
CA PHE A 384 4.95 7.97 -22.41
C PHE A 384 5.27 6.58 -22.98
N ASP A 385 5.25 5.55 -22.14
CA ASP A 385 5.52 4.18 -22.54
C ASP A 385 4.22 3.39 -22.74
N LYS A 386 3.79 3.28 -24.00
CA LYS A 386 2.59 2.51 -24.38
C LYS A 386 2.65 1.02 -24.00
N THR A 387 3.83 0.49 -23.72
CA THR A 387 4.01 -0.91 -23.30
C THR A 387 4.01 -1.08 -21.79
N LEU A 388 4.32 -0.01 -21.05
CA LEU A 388 4.70 0.01 -19.63
C LEU A 388 5.95 -0.83 -19.27
N LEU A 389 6.69 -1.36 -20.25
CA LEU A 389 7.79 -2.33 -20.07
C LEU A 389 9.19 -1.74 -20.17
N ARG A 390 9.40 -0.50 -20.65
CA ARG A 390 10.75 -0.02 -20.99
C ARG A 390 11.63 0.18 -19.75
N ASN A 391 11.08 0.79 -18.70
CA ASN A 391 11.75 0.83 -17.39
C ASN A 391 11.97 -0.59 -16.83
N GLU A 392 10.97 -1.48 -16.93
CA GLU A 392 11.08 -2.88 -16.48
C GLU A 392 12.26 -3.61 -17.15
N ILE A 393 12.42 -3.47 -18.47
CA ILE A 393 13.47 -4.13 -19.24
C ILE A 393 14.84 -3.60 -18.83
N ALA A 394 15.01 -2.28 -18.72
CA ALA A 394 16.28 -1.67 -18.32
C ALA A 394 16.69 -2.11 -16.92
N PHE A 395 15.76 -2.11 -15.97
CA PHE A 395 16.03 -2.55 -14.60
C PHE A 395 16.28 -4.06 -14.51
N TYR A 396 15.61 -4.88 -15.31
CA TYR A 396 15.95 -6.29 -15.46
C TYR A 396 17.38 -6.48 -15.96
N MET A 397 17.81 -5.72 -16.99
CA MET A 397 19.19 -5.79 -17.48
C MET A 397 20.19 -5.36 -16.41
N GLY A 398 19.89 -4.30 -15.64
CA GLY A 398 20.73 -3.84 -14.53
C GLY A 398 20.88 -4.89 -13.43
N ASN A 399 19.78 -5.50 -12.99
CA ASN A 399 19.80 -6.46 -11.89
C ASN A 399 20.34 -7.85 -12.30
N GLU A 400 20.03 -8.33 -13.50
CA GLU A 400 20.30 -9.73 -13.89
C GLU A 400 21.51 -9.90 -14.81
N LEU A 401 21.89 -8.85 -15.55
CA LEU A 401 22.89 -8.94 -16.61
C LEU A 401 24.12 -8.05 -16.37
N SER A 402 24.09 -7.20 -15.35
CA SER A 402 25.14 -6.24 -15.03
C SER A 402 25.83 -6.52 -13.70
N THR A 403 26.90 -5.77 -13.45
CA THR A 403 27.67 -5.73 -12.21
C THR A 403 27.56 -4.37 -11.51
N LEU A 404 26.58 -3.54 -11.91
CA LEU A 404 26.30 -2.27 -11.23
C LEU A 404 26.00 -2.53 -9.75
N ASP A 405 26.52 -1.66 -8.88
CA ASP A 405 26.40 -1.82 -7.43
C ASP A 405 24.94 -1.88 -6.94
N TRP A 406 24.03 -1.20 -7.63
CA TRP A 406 22.60 -1.24 -7.36
C TRP A 406 21.78 -0.79 -8.58
N THR A 407 20.61 -1.40 -8.77
CA THR A 407 19.57 -0.99 -9.72
C THR A 407 18.21 -1.07 -9.02
N PRO A 408 17.30 -0.10 -9.26
CA PRO A 408 15.97 -0.10 -8.65
C PRO A 408 15.14 -1.36 -8.98
N HIS A 409 14.27 -1.75 -8.03
CA HIS A 409 13.22 -2.75 -8.23
C HIS A 409 11.82 -2.15 -8.10
N TYR A 410 10.87 -2.74 -8.82
CA TYR A 410 9.48 -2.28 -8.90
C TYR A 410 8.48 -3.43 -8.93
N GLN A 411 7.25 -3.11 -8.55
CA GLN A 411 6.06 -3.94 -8.70
C GLN A 411 4.97 -3.13 -9.42
N TYR A 412 4.29 -3.73 -10.40
CA TYR A 412 3.10 -3.12 -10.98
C TYR A 412 1.96 -3.13 -9.96
N VAL A 413 1.28 -2.00 -9.83
CA VAL A 413 0.14 -1.80 -8.92
C VAL A 413 -0.99 -1.05 -9.62
N ASP A 414 -2.22 -1.32 -9.21
CA ASP A 414 -3.37 -0.46 -9.50
C ASP A 414 -3.39 0.67 -8.45
N LEU A 415 -3.35 1.93 -8.89
CA LEU A 415 -3.39 3.07 -7.97
C LEU A 415 -4.82 3.60 -7.82
N MET A 416 -5.31 3.65 -6.59
CA MET A 416 -6.51 4.41 -6.20
C MET A 416 -6.04 5.64 -5.41
N LEU A 417 -6.34 6.84 -5.88
CA LEU A 417 -6.02 8.10 -5.20
C LEU A 417 -7.31 8.84 -4.85
N ASN A 418 -7.54 9.11 -3.56
CA ASN A 418 -8.73 9.79 -3.05
C ASN A 418 -10.04 9.17 -3.58
N GLY A 419 -10.11 7.84 -3.59
CA GLY A 419 -11.25 7.08 -4.11
C GLY A 419 -11.37 7.01 -5.63
N GLN A 420 -10.43 7.58 -6.39
CA GLN A 420 -10.43 7.56 -7.85
C GLN A 420 -9.35 6.64 -8.40
N TYR A 421 -9.72 5.73 -9.31
CA TYR A 421 -8.75 4.91 -10.02
C TYR A 421 -7.86 5.77 -10.93
N GLN A 422 -6.55 5.57 -10.84
CA GLN A 422 -5.54 6.33 -11.56
C GLN A 422 -4.81 5.49 -12.61
N GLY A 423 -5.16 4.21 -12.80
CA GLY A 423 -4.47 3.32 -13.71
C GLY A 423 -3.31 2.55 -13.07
N ILE A 424 -2.50 1.94 -13.93
CA ILE A 424 -1.36 1.09 -13.56
C ILE A 424 -0.12 1.95 -13.29
N TYR A 425 0.56 1.70 -12.18
CA TYR A 425 1.85 2.33 -11.84
C TYR A 425 2.91 1.26 -11.56
N GLN A 426 4.18 1.64 -11.66
CA GLN A 426 5.27 0.89 -11.03
C GLN A 426 5.57 1.49 -9.65
N PHE A 427 5.24 0.76 -8.58
CA PHE A 427 5.63 1.09 -7.20
C PHE A 427 7.00 0.53 -6.90
N GLY A 428 7.93 1.33 -6.39
CA GLY A 428 9.25 0.80 -6.03
C GLY A 428 10.24 1.81 -5.47
N GLU A 429 11.52 1.46 -5.61
CA GLU A 429 12.60 2.09 -4.88
C GLU A 429 12.99 3.47 -5.46
N LYS A 430 13.04 4.49 -4.61
CA LYS A 430 13.63 5.80 -4.99
C LYS A 430 15.16 5.68 -5.06
N VAL A 431 15.81 6.19 -6.11
CA VAL A 431 17.26 6.39 -6.16
C VAL A 431 17.70 7.32 -5.02
N LYS A 432 18.55 6.81 -4.13
CA LYS A 432 19.12 7.52 -2.98
C LYS A 432 20.25 6.72 -2.33
N ILE A 433 21.03 7.38 -1.48
CA ILE A 433 21.98 6.73 -0.59
C ILE A 433 21.22 6.02 0.53
N SER A 434 21.31 4.70 0.58
CA SER A 434 20.84 3.90 1.72
C SER A 434 21.43 2.49 1.69
N LYS A 435 21.41 1.80 2.84
CA LYS A 435 21.98 0.45 2.98
C LYS A 435 21.39 -0.58 2.01
N GLY A 436 20.09 -0.45 1.68
CA GLY A 436 19.39 -1.34 0.75
C GLY A 436 19.39 -0.85 -0.70
N ARG A 437 20.04 0.30 -0.97
CA ARG A 437 20.04 0.98 -2.26
C ARG A 437 21.46 1.31 -2.70
N VAL A 438 21.74 2.58 -3.06
CA VAL A 438 23.11 3.03 -3.35
C VAL A 438 23.91 3.07 -2.05
N ASN A 439 24.59 1.98 -1.73
CA ASN A 439 25.25 1.80 -0.45
C ASN A 439 26.72 2.28 -0.49
N ILE A 440 26.90 3.61 -0.44
CA ILE A 440 28.21 4.26 -0.50
C ILE A 440 28.72 4.83 0.83
N GLY A 441 28.02 4.55 1.93
CA GLY A 441 28.34 5.06 3.27
C GLY A 441 27.85 6.49 3.52
N ASP A 442 28.01 6.96 4.76
CA ASP A 442 27.48 8.26 5.21
C ASP A 442 28.27 9.47 4.68
N ASP A 443 29.48 9.23 4.17
CA ASP A 443 30.39 10.24 3.63
C ASP A 443 30.52 10.18 2.10
N GLY A 444 29.84 9.23 1.45
CA GLY A 444 29.78 9.09 0.00
C GLY A 444 28.87 10.14 -0.65
N VAL A 445 29.02 10.32 -1.96
CA VAL A 445 28.28 11.31 -2.74
C VAL A 445 27.57 10.63 -3.91
N LEU A 446 26.28 10.90 -4.05
CA LEU A 446 25.46 10.54 -5.20
C LEU A 446 25.30 11.79 -6.07
N LEU A 447 25.76 11.69 -7.31
CA LEU A 447 25.73 12.75 -8.30
C LEU A 447 24.73 12.40 -9.41
N GLU A 448 24.18 13.43 -10.05
CA GLU A 448 23.36 13.31 -11.26
C GLU A 448 23.83 14.38 -12.26
N ILE A 449 24.09 13.99 -13.51
CA ILE A 449 24.23 14.98 -14.58
C ILE A 449 22.81 15.34 -15.03
N ASP A 450 22.43 16.60 -14.87
CA ASP A 450 21.05 17.05 -15.01
C ASP A 450 20.92 18.46 -15.60
N THR A 451 20.41 18.55 -16.83
CA THR A 451 20.01 19.82 -17.48
C THR A 451 18.81 20.50 -16.81
N LYS A 452 18.09 19.79 -15.94
CA LYS A 452 16.89 20.22 -15.22
C LYS A 452 17.12 20.35 -13.71
N ALA A 453 18.38 20.46 -13.28
CA ALA A 453 18.71 20.75 -11.88
C ALA A 453 17.95 21.99 -11.41
N ALA A 454 17.37 21.92 -10.21
CA ALA A 454 16.62 23.03 -9.64
C ALA A 454 17.57 24.17 -9.24
N GLU A 455 17.05 25.41 -9.14
CA GLU A 455 17.85 26.54 -8.66
C GLU A 455 18.38 26.34 -7.23
N THR A 456 17.68 25.52 -6.44
CA THR A 456 18.07 25.16 -5.07
C THR A 456 19.12 24.05 -5.01
N ASP A 457 19.42 23.40 -6.13
CA ASP A 457 20.38 22.30 -6.17
C ASP A 457 21.82 22.83 -6.11
N VAL A 458 22.69 22.08 -5.45
CA VAL A 458 24.13 22.36 -5.42
C VAL A 458 24.80 21.67 -6.59
N THR A 459 25.32 22.47 -7.52
CA THR A 459 25.85 21.98 -8.80
C THR A 459 27.26 22.47 -9.09
N PHE A 460 27.97 21.78 -9.97
CA PHE A 460 29.26 22.25 -10.51
C PHE A 460 29.42 21.83 -11.98
N SER A 461 30.23 22.59 -12.71
CA SER A 461 30.59 22.32 -14.10
C SER A 461 31.93 21.59 -14.18
N VAL A 462 32.10 20.73 -15.18
CA VAL A 462 33.35 20.02 -15.47
C VAL A 462 33.67 20.19 -16.96
N SER A 463 34.94 20.40 -17.33
CA SER A 463 35.33 20.89 -18.66
C SER A 463 34.78 20.07 -19.83
N HIS A 464 34.75 18.73 -19.72
CA HIS A 464 34.26 17.86 -20.79
C HIS A 464 32.95 17.13 -20.44
N ILE A 465 32.20 17.65 -19.45
CA ILE A 465 30.79 17.31 -19.24
C ILE A 465 29.99 18.57 -19.57
N GLU A 466 29.19 18.50 -20.64
CA GLU A 466 28.49 19.69 -21.15
C GLU A 466 27.45 20.25 -20.17
N ASN A 467 26.86 19.39 -19.33
CA ASN A 467 25.81 19.74 -18.39
C ASN A 467 26.29 19.73 -16.94
N LEU A 468 25.48 20.30 -16.06
CA LEU A 468 25.81 20.44 -14.64
C LEU A 468 25.81 19.08 -13.93
N CYS A 469 26.83 18.87 -13.11
CA CYS A 469 26.85 17.80 -12.12
C CYS A 469 26.15 18.29 -10.85
N ASN A 470 25.03 17.67 -10.51
CA ASN A 470 24.21 17.95 -9.33
C ASN A 470 24.57 16.99 -8.20
N ILE A 471 24.83 17.52 -7.00
CA ILE A 471 24.99 16.73 -5.78
C ILE A 471 23.60 16.41 -5.24
N LYS A 472 23.12 15.19 -5.49
CA LYS A 472 21.78 14.75 -5.10
C LYS A 472 21.69 14.36 -3.64
N GLU A 473 22.69 13.62 -3.16
CA GLU A 473 22.82 13.25 -1.76
C GLU A 473 24.31 13.12 -1.39
N PRO A 474 24.70 13.43 -0.14
CA PRO A 474 23.86 14.07 0.89
C PRO A 474 23.53 15.52 0.54
N ASP A 475 22.68 16.16 1.34
CA ASP A 475 22.51 17.61 1.28
C ASP A 475 23.90 18.27 1.43
N ALA A 476 24.24 19.19 0.53
CA ALA A 476 25.50 19.89 0.50
C ALA A 476 25.25 21.40 0.39
N GLU A 477 26.25 22.19 0.77
CA GLU A 477 26.32 23.63 0.52
C GLU A 477 27.51 23.94 -0.40
N TYR A 478 27.41 25.01 -1.19
CA TYR A 478 28.54 25.48 -1.98
C TYR A 478 29.76 25.73 -1.09
N ASP A 479 30.92 25.29 -1.56
CA ASP A 479 32.21 25.40 -0.89
C ASP A 479 32.36 24.61 0.43
N ASP A 480 31.41 23.73 0.78
CA ASP A 480 31.58 22.79 1.89
C ASP A 480 32.53 21.63 1.55
N ASP A 481 32.79 20.73 2.52
CA ASP A 481 33.68 19.58 2.32
C ASP A 481 33.16 18.57 1.29
N THR A 482 31.84 18.34 1.23
CA THR A 482 31.20 17.43 0.27
C THR A 482 31.29 17.99 -1.15
N TYR A 483 30.95 19.27 -1.32
CA TYR A 483 31.04 20.01 -2.58
C TYR A 483 32.45 20.01 -3.13
N ASN A 484 33.42 20.47 -2.32
CA ASN A 484 34.81 20.55 -2.75
C ASN A 484 35.37 19.16 -3.07
N TYR A 485 35.06 18.14 -2.26
CA TYR A 485 35.49 16.78 -2.52
C TYR A 485 34.92 16.25 -3.84
N ALA A 486 33.60 16.34 -4.05
CA ALA A 486 32.95 15.84 -5.26
C ALA A 486 33.47 16.57 -6.51
N LYS A 487 33.48 17.90 -6.46
CA LYS A 487 33.94 18.74 -7.58
C LYS A 487 35.39 18.43 -7.94
N SER A 488 36.31 18.52 -6.98
CA SER A 488 37.73 18.27 -7.25
C SER A 488 38.00 16.83 -7.70
N PHE A 489 37.25 15.83 -7.22
CA PHE A 489 37.41 14.45 -7.68
C PHE A 489 36.98 14.30 -9.13
N VAL A 490 35.81 14.81 -9.51
CA VAL A 490 35.29 14.70 -10.88
C VAL A 490 36.14 15.54 -11.85
N GLU A 491 36.58 16.73 -11.45
CA GLU A 491 37.54 17.55 -12.23
C GLU A 491 38.87 16.80 -12.44
N ALA A 492 39.44 16.19 -11.40
CA ALA A 492 40.66 15.40 -11.54
C ALA A 492 40.48 14.15 -12.42
N ALA A 493 39.30 13.52 -12.37
CA ALA A 493 38.96 12.40 -13.24
C ALA A 493 38.85 12.83 -14.72
N ASP A 494 38.21 13.98 -14.97
CA ASP A 494 38.13 14.62 -16.29
C ASP A 494 39.52 14.95 -16.83
N GLU A 495 40.33 15.65 -16.04
CA GLU A 495 41.71 16.01 -16.42
C GLU A 495 42.55 14.77 -16.73
N ALA A 496 42.44 13.71 -15.93
CA ALA A 496 43.16 12.47 -16.18
C ALA A 496 42.71 11.78 -17.47
N LEU A 497 41.39 11.75 -17.74
CA LEU A 497 40.80 11.15 -18.96
C LEU A 497 41.21 11.89 -20.24
N PHE A 498 41.37 13.21 -20.17
CA PHE A 498 41.78 14.04 -21.32
C PHE A 498 43.29 14.36 -21.36
N SER A 499 44.07 13.82 -20.42
CA SER A 499 45.53 13.98 -20.40
C SER A 499 46.24 13.14 -21.48
N GLU A 500 47.50 13.46 -21.75
CA GLU A 500 48.38 12.63 -22.60
C GLU A 500 48.63 11.24 -22.00
N ALA A 501 48.55 11.11 -20.67
CA ALA A 501 48.78 9.88 -19.92
C ALA A 501 47.47 9.11 -19.62
N PHE A 502 46.36 9.40 -20.30
CA PHE A 502 45.04 8.85 -19.94
C PHE A 502 44.98 7.31 -19.92
N MET A 503 45.76 6.62 -20.75
CA MET A 503 45.84 5.14 -20.78
C MET A 503 46.77 4.55 -19.70
N ASP A 504 47.51 5.38 -18.96
CA ASP A 504 48.35 4.90 -17.86
C ASP A 504 47.47 4.46 -16.69
N THR A 505 47.72 3.27 -16.15
CA THR A 505 46.85 2.69 -15.12
C THR A 505 47.04 3.33 -13.74
N GLU A 506 48.18 4.00 -13.50
CA GLU A 506 48.50 4.67 -12.23
C GLU A 506 48.18 6.16 -12.27
N HIS A 507 48.24 6.81 -13.43
CA HIS A 507 48.12 8.26 -13.59
C HIS A 507 46.93 8.69 -14.45
N GLY A 508 46.39 7.79 -15.27
CA GLY A 508 45.29 8.04 -16.19
C GLY A 508 43.90 7.79 -15.61
N TRP A 509 42.92 7.60 -16.49
CA TRP A 509 41.50 7.55 -16.11
C TRP A 509 41.20 6.39 -15.16
N GLN A 510 41.90 5.26 -15.29
CA GLN A 510 41.67 4.06 -14.49
C GLN A 510 41.98 4.25 -13.00
N LYS A 511 42.75 5.29 -12.62
CA LYS A 511 42.92 5.66 -11.21
C LYS A 511 41.62 6.18 -10.60
N TYR A 512 40.81 6.91 -11.37
CA TYR A 512 39.66 7.65 -10.88
C TYR A 512 38.32 6.98 -11.19
N LEU A 513 38.19 6.35 -12.35
CA LEU A 513 36.94 5.73 -12.79
C LEU A 513 36.99 4.20 -12.64
N ASP A 514 35.88 3.64 -12.22
CA ASP A 514 35.69 2.20 -12.15
C ASP A 514 35.30 1.63 -13.52
N MET A 515 36.16 0.79 -14.09
CA MET A 515 35.99 0.27 -15.45
C MET A 515 34.67 -0.48 -15.64
N ASP A 516 34.33 -1.39 -14.72
CA ASP A 516 33.19 -2.28 -14.89
C ASP A 516 31.85 -1.53 -14.80
N SER A 517 31.70 -0.63 -13.83
CA SER A 517 30.48 0.20 -13.73
C SER A 517 30.30 1.11 -14.95
N PHE A 518 31.37 1.72 -15.47
CA PHE A 518 31.31 2.54 -16.67
C PHE A 518 30.93 1.74 -17.92
N VAL A 519 31.46 0.52 -18.06
CA VAL A 519 31.15 -0.38 -19.17
C VAL A 519 29.70 -0.86 -19.09
N ASP A 520 29.24 -1.34 -17.94
CA ASP A 520 27.89 -1.89 -17.81
C ASP A 520 26.81 -0.81 -17.92
N TRP A 521 27.03 0.36 -17.32
CA TRP A 521 26.11 1.50 -17.49
C TRP A 521 26.04 1.94 -18.96
N TYR A 522 27.18 2.01 -19.65
CA TYR A 522 27.24 2.31 -21.08
C TYR A 522 26.46 1.28 -21.88
N LEU A 523 26.70 -0.01 -21.66
CA LEU A 523 26.08 -1.06 -22.45
C LEU A 523 24.57 -1.06 -22.32
N ILE A 524 24.03 -0.90 -21.11
CA ILE A 524 22.58 -0.87 -20.91
C ILE A 524 21.97 0.34 -21.61
N ASN A 525 22.55 1.54 -21.44
CA ASN A 525 22.05 2.75 -22.09
C ASN A 525 22.23 2.74 -23.61
N GLU A 526 23.32 2.16 -24.12
CA GLU A 526 23.58 2.05 -25.56
C GLU A 526 22.69 0.99 -26.23
N ILE A 527 22.41 -0.13 -25.55
CA ILE A 527 21.44 -1.14 -26.00
C ILE A 527 20.05 -0.52 -26.05
N ALA A 528 19.65 0.19 -24.99
CA ALA A 528 18.37 0.88 -24.93
C ALA A 528 18.30 2.10 -25.87
N LYS A 529 19.47 2.59 -26.30
CA LYS A 529 19.65 3.89 -26.96
C LYS A 529 18.91 5.01 -26.22
N ASN A 530 19.10 5.03 -24.90
CA ASN A 530 18.44 5.98 -24.01
C ASN A 530 18.82 7.41 -24.44
N TYR A 531 17.79 8.21 -24.77
CA TYR A 531 17.97 9.54 -25.35
C TYR A 531 18.83 10.43 -24.47
N ASP A 532 18.58 10.41 -23.16
CA ASP A 532 19.20 11.32 -22.19
C ASP A 532 20.58 10.87 -21.70
N ALA A 533 20.96 9.61 -22.00
CA ALA A 533 22.20 9.01 -21.52
C ALA A 533 23.48 9.58 -22.16
N VAL A 534 23.36 10.54 -23.06
CA VAL A 534 24.49 11.36 -23.56
C VAL A 534 24.85 12.50 -22.60
N PHE A 535 24.74 12.24 -21.30
CA PHE A 535 24.96 13.17 -20.20
C PHE A 535 24.02 14.40 -20.25
N LEU A 536 22.74 14.21 -20.61
CA LEU A 536 21.70 15.26 -20.58
C LEU A 536 20.99 15.32 -19.23
N THR A 537 20.37 14.23 -18.80
CA THR A 537 19.62 14.13 -17.54
C THR A 537 19.58 12.68 -17.07
N SER A 538 19.20 12.44 -15.81
CA SER A 538 19.01 11.09 -15.24
C SER A 538 20.26 10.20 -15.30
N CYS A 539 21.44 10.82 -15.45
CA CYS A 539 22.74 10.16 -15.52
C CYS A 539 23.39 10.17 -14.15
N TYR A 540 23.11 9.14 -13.33
CA TYR A 540 23.66 9.05 -11.99
C TYR A 540 25.10 8.54 -11.95
N MET A 541 25.88 9.09 -11.03
CA MET A 541 27.19 8.60 -10.63
C MET A 541 27.25 8.48 -9.12
N ASN A 542 28.04 7.56 -8.60
CA ASN A 542 28.26 7.43 -7.17
C ASN A 542 29.75 7.40 -6.83
N LEU A 543 30.09 8.05 -5.73
CA LEU A 543 31.47 8.22 -5.27
C LEU A 543 31.55 7.94 -3.77
N LYS A 544 32.13 6.79 -3.42
CA LYS A 544 32.53 6.52 -2.04
C LYS A 544 33.86 7.21 -1.75
N ARG A 545 34.02 7.82 -0.56
CA ARG A 545 35.30 8.46 -0.19
C ARG A 545 36.47 7.47 -0.22
N GLY A 546 37.54 7.88 -0.88
CA GLY A 546 38.72 7.05 -1.13
C GLY A 546 38.52 5.91 -2.13
N GLY A 547 37.33 5.82 -2.74
CA GLY A 547 37.02 4.91 -3.83
C GLY A 547 37.22 5.55 -5.21
N LYS A 548 36.70 4.87 -6.23
CA LYS A 548 36.61 5.37 -7.60
C LYS A 548 35.21 5.93 -7.84
N LEU A 549 35.10 6.86 -8.79
CA LEU A 549 33.81 7.26 -9.35
C LEU A 549 33.24 6.10 -10.15
N LYS A 550 31.97 5.78 -9.90
CA LYS A 550 31.22 4.74 -10.58
C LYS A 550 30.04 5.35 -11.31
N MET A 551 29.74 4.84 -12.50
CA MET A 551 28.44 5.12 -13.13
C MET A 551 27.33 4.33 -12.44
N GLY A 552 26.13 4.89 -12.45
CA GLY A 552 24.93 4.27 -11.91
C GLY A 552 24.54 4.80 -10.53
N PRO A 553 23.29 4.51 -10.11
CA PRO A 553 22.37 3.55 -10.72
C PRO A 553 21.78 3.99 -12.08
N ILE A 554 21.33 3.04 -12.89
CA ILE A 554 20.56 3.36 -14.11
C ILE A 554 19.15 3.87 -13.74
N TRP A 555 18.63 4.81 -14.52
CA TRP A 555 17.34 5.45 -14.28
C TRP A 555 16.73 5.99 -15.59
N ASP A 556 15.40 6.15 -15.64
CA ASP A 556 14.64 6.86 -16.70
C ASP A 556 14.75 6.27 -18.12
N PHE A 557 14.02 5.18 -18.37
CA PHE A 557 14.03 4.47 -19.66
C PHE A 557 12.65 4.44 -20.34
N ASP A 558 11.63 5.15 -19.82
CA ASP A 558 10.26 5.13 -20.37
C ASP A 558 10.18 5.61 -21.84
N ILE A 559 11.11 6.47 -22.27
CA ILE A 559 11.23 6.95 -23.66
C ILE A 559 12.36 6.27 -24.47
N ALA A 560 12.95 5.19 -23.95
CA ALA A 560 14.03 4.46 -24.60
C ALA A 560 13.51 3.34 -25.53
N PHE A 561 14.41 2.50 -26.05
CA PHE A 561 14.08 1.32 -26.87
C PHE A 561 13.17 1.62 -28.06
N GLY A 562 13.51 2.65 -28.85
CA GLY A 562 12.66 3.03 -29.97
C GLY A 562 11.40 3.81 -29.59
N GLY A 563 11.26 4.22 -28.33
CA GLY A 563 10.05 4.80 -27.76
C GLY A 563 10.01 6.31 -27.61
N TYR A 564 10.95 7.06 -28.20
CA TYR A 564 11.02 8.51 -28.02
C TYR A 564 9.80 9.19 -28.68
N PRO A 565 8.91 9.85 -27.92
CA PRO A 565 7.57 10.20 -28.40
C PRO A 565 7.51 11.50 -29.19
N TRP A 566 8.45 12.44 -28.97
CA TRP A 566 8.33 13.80 -29.53
C TRP A 566 8.78 13.93 -30.99
N ASP A 567 9.66 13.04 -31.45
CA ASP A 567 10.04 12.96 -32.86
C ASP A 567 10.20 11.49 -33.30
N PRO A 568 9.08 10.77 -33.50
CA PRO A 568 9.11 9.32 -33.74
C PRO A 568 9.91 8.91 -34.97
N GLN A 569 9.96 9.75 -36.00
CA GLN A 569 10.53 9.41 -37.32
C GLN A 569 11.98 9.88 -37.49
N ALA A 570 12.38 10.98 -36.86
CA ALA A 570 13.72 11.55 -37.04
C ALA A 570 14.60 11.47 -35.78
N SER A 571 14.06 11.07 -34.62
CA SER A 571 14.89 10.92 -33.41
C SER A 571 15.93 9.81 -33.58
N ILE A 572 17.19 10.15 -33.29
CA ILE A 572 18.29 9.20 -33.25
C ILE A 572 18.02 8.06 -32.25
N ALA A 573 17.33 8.34 -31.14
CA ALA A 573 16.97 7.32 -30.15
C ALA A 573 16.00 6.26 -30.69
N ASN A 574 15.28 6.58 -31.78
CA ASN A 574 14.37 5.63 -32.42
C ASN A 574 15.01 4.79 -33.52
N ALA A 575 16.17 5.21 -34.04
CA ALA A 575 16.89 4.42 -35.01
C ALA A 575 17.57 3.21 -34.36
N VAL A 576 17.50 2.05 -35.02
CA VAL A 576 18.22 0.83 -34.63
C VAL A 576 19.74 1.02 -34.75
N GLU A 577 20.18 1.76 -35.76
CA GLU A 577 21.58 1.90 -36.14
C GLU A 577 22.25 3.13 -35.52
N GLY A 578 23.58 3.13 -35.49
CA GLY A 578 24.39 4.24 -35.02
C GLY A 578 24.62 4.20 -33.51
N PHE A 579 25.82 4.61 -33.10
CA PHE A 579 26.12 4.75 -31.69
C PHE A 579 25.54 6.05 -31.14
N HIS A 580 25.08 6.03 -29.88
CA HIS A 580 24.51 7.21 -29.22
C HIS A 580 25.37 7.64 -28.03
N VAL A 581 25.38 6.83 -26.97
CA VAL A 581 26.11 7.08 -25.72
C VAL A 581 27.62 7.10 -25.97
N LYS A 582 28.11 6.25 -26.89
CA LYS A 582 29.55 6.19 -27.25
C LYS A 582 30.10 7.56 -27.68
N ASN A 583 29.26 8.40 -28.29
CA ASN A 583 29.69 9.66 -28.88
C ASN A 583 29.73 10.81 -27.87
N THR A 584 29.29 10.58 -26.63
CA THR A 584 29.48 11.51 -25.50
C THR A 584 30.97 11.69 -25.26
N LEU A 585 31.45 12.90 -24.96
CA LEU A 585 32.87 13.22 -24.88
C LEU A 585 33.68 12.23 -24.02
N TRP A 586 33.23 11.97 -22.79
CA TRP A 586 33.87 11.02 -21.89
C TRP A 586 33.94 9.60 -22.47
N TYR A 587 32.82 9.09 -23.00
CA TYR A 587 32.80 7.76 -23.60
C TYR A 587 33.64 7.69 -24.87
N SER A 588 33.55 8.68 -25.74
CA SER A 588 34.37 8.73 -26.96
C SER A 588 35.85 8.62 -26.61
N ARG A 589 36.29 9.34 -25.58
CA ARG A 589 37.67 9.29 -25.07
C ARG A 589 38.02 7.95 -24.43
N LEU A 590 37.13 7.36 -23.63
CA LEU A 590 37.34 6.01 -23.06
C LEU A 590 37.50 4.95 -24.16
N PHE A 591 36.75 5.06 -25.26
CA PHE A 591 36.84 4.12 -26.40
C PHE A 591 38.16 4.18 -27.18
N GLU A 592 38.99 5.20 -26.96
CA GLU A 592 40.37 5.27 -27.48
C GLU A 592 41.32 4.38 -26.68
N ASP A 593 41.01 4.04 -25.42
CA ASP A 593 41.79 3.07 -24.65
C ASP A 593 41.47 1.62 -25.09
N PRO A 594 42.46 0.85 -25.61
CA PRO A 594 42.27 -0.53 -26.01
C PRO A 594 41.73 -1.44 -24.89
N ALA A 595 42.07 -1.17 -23.63
CA ALA A 595 41.59 -1.93 -22.48
C ALA A 595 40.10 -1.72 -22.25
N PHE A 596 39.62 -0.47 -22.31
CA PHE A 596 38.20 -0.16 -22.19
C PHE A 596 37.40 -0.78 -23.33
N LEU A 597 37.87 -0.60 -24.59
CA LEU A 597 37.21 -1.20 -25.75
C LEU A 597 37.15 -2.74 -25.65
N ALA A 598 38.24 -3.38 -25.22
CA ALA A 598 38.26 -4.83 -25.02
C ALA A 598 37.21 -5.26 -23.98
N ARG A 599 37.10 -4.54 -22.87
CA ARG A 599 36.12 -4.81 -21.82
C ARG A 599 34.68 -4.62 -22.29
N VAL A 600 34.41 -3.57 -23.07
CA VAL A 600 33.10 -3.35 -23.71
C VAL A 600 32.73 -4.52 -24.62
N LYS A 601 33.65 -4.99 -25.47
CA LYS A 601 33.38 -6.13 -26.38
C LYS A 601 33.07 -7.40 -25.61
N GLU A 602 33.88 -7.72 -24.59
CA GLU A 602 33.67 -8.87 -23.73
C GLU A 602 32.28 -8.83 -23.07
N ARG A 603 31.98 -7.76 -22.35
CA ARG A 603 30.71 -7.59 -21.64
C ARG A 603 29.50 -7.54 -22.57
N PHE A 604 29.62 -6.87 -23.72
CA PHE A 604 28.55 -6.89 -24.72
C PHE A 604 28.26 -8.30 -25.21
N ASN A 605 29.29 -9.09 -25.53
CA ASN A 605 29.10 -10.46 -26.03
C ASN A 605 28.44 -11.37 -24.97
N GLU A 606 28.71 -11.16 -23.68
CA GLU A 606 28.01 -11.84 -22.59
C GLU A 606 26.53 -11.48 -22.51
N ILE A 607 26.18 -10.20 -22.65
CA ILE A 607 24.78 -9.73 -22.68
C ILE A 607 24.08 -10.25 -23.95
N TYR A 608 24.74 -10.15 -25.10
CA TYR A 608 24.21 -10.61 -26.39
C TYR A 608 23.93 -12.11 -26.42
N ALA A 609 24.77 -12.93 -25.78
CA ALA A 609 24.51 -14.36 -25.59
C ALA A 609 23.21 -14.63 -24.80
N LYS A 610 22.78 -13.69 -23.95
CA LYS A 610 21.56 -13.76 -23.15
C LYS A 610 20.37 -13.01 -23.77
N ARG A 611 20.48 -12.46 -24.99
CA ARG A 611 19.41 -11.66 -25.63
C ARG A 611 18.05 -12.36 -25.69
N GLN A 612 18.02 -13.68 -25.90
CA GLN A 612 16.76 -14.43 -25.88
C GLN A 612 16.08 -14.37 -24.51
N LYS A 613 16.84 -14.39 -23.40
CA LYS A 613 16.26 -14.24 -22.06
C LYS A 613 15.60 -12.87 -21.85
N ILE A 614 16.11 -11.82 -22.50
CA ILE A 614 15.49 -10.49 -22.47
C ILE A 614 14.14 -10.57 -23.21
N LEU A 615 14.10 -11.18 -24.40
CA LEU A 615 12.86 -11.33 -25.18
C LEU A 615 11.83 -12.21 -24.46
N ASP A 616 12.25 -13.32 -23.86
CA ASP A 616 11.38 -14.21 -23.09
C ASP A 616 10.79 -13.50 -21.85
N TYR A 617 11.60 -12.65 -21.20
CA TYR A 617 11.15 -11.83 -20.08
C TYR A 617 10.11 -10.79 -20.51
N ILE A 618 10.32 -10.14 -21.67
CA ILE A 618 9.33 -9.22 -22.27
C ILE A 618 8.03 -9.96 -22.55
N ASP A 619 8.08 -11.14 -23.15
CA ASP A 619 6.87 -11.94 -23.44
C ASP A 619 6.10 -12.28 -22.16
N ALA A 620 6.80 -12.72 -21.11
CA ALA A 620 6.18 -13.04 -19.83
C ALA A 620 5.48 -11.82 -19.21
N LYS A 621 6.13 -10.66 -19.22
CA LYS A 621 5.58 -9.41 -18.64
C LYS A 621 4.46 -8.81 -19.49
N ALA A 622 4.60 -8.84 -20.81
CA ALA A 622 3.55 -8.41 -21.73
C ALA A 622 2.30 -9.28 -21.61
N MET A 623 2.47 -10.60 -21.51
CA MET A 623 1.34 -11.51 -21.29
C MET A 623 0.65 -11.24 -19.96
N PHE A 624 1.40 -10.96 -18.90
CA PHE A 624 0.85 -10.56 -17.60
C PHE A 624 0.06 -9.25 -17.68
N LEU A 625 0.53 -8.26 -18.43
CA LEU A 625 -0.11 -6.94 -18.56
C LEU A 625 -1.21 -6.86 -19.62
N SER A 626 -1.29 -7.78 -20.58
CA SER A 626 -2.19 -7.72 -21.74
C SER A 626 -3.67 -7.53 -21.36
N GLY A 627 -4.13 -8.22 -20.30
CA GLY A 627 -5.48 -8.04 -19.77
C GLY A 627 -5.70 -6.73 -19.00
N LYS A 628 -4.61 -6.16 -18.48
CA LYS A 628 -4.58 -5.13 -17.45
C LYS A 628 -4.53 -3.72 -18.03
N VAL A 629 -3.80 -3.55 -19.13
CA VAL A 629 -3.62 -2.24 -19.80
C VAL A 629 -4.91 -1.65 -20.39
N VAL A 630 -5.97 -2.45 -20.52
CA VAL A 630 -7.26 -2.01 -21.09
C VAL A 630 -7.84 -0.86 -20.27
N GLU A 631 -7.80 -0.96 -18.94
CA GLU A 631 -8.34 0.06 -18.04
C GLU A 631 -7.46 1.28 -17.95
N ASP A 632 -6.14 1.07 -17.99
CA ASP A 632 -5.19 2.16 -18.07
C ASP A 632 -5.44 2.99 -19.34
N ASN A 633 -5.68 2.31 -20.47
CA ASN A 633 -6.03 2.98 -21.72
C ASN A 633 -7.39 3.71 -21.65
N ARG A 634 -8.38 3.17 -20.94
CA ARG A 634 -9.68 3.87 -20.78
C ARG A 634 -9.55 5.21 -20.07
N LEU A 635 -8.59 5.35 -19.15
CA LEU A 635 -8.34 6.60 -18.43
C LEU A 635 -7.45 7.55 -19.21
N TRP A 636 -6.39 7.01 -19.84
CA TRP A 636 -5.26 7.83 -20.30
C TRP A 636 -5.07 7.85 -21.81
N ASP A 637 -5.78 6.98 -22.53
CA ASP A 637 -5.82 6.92 -23.99
C ASP A 637 -4.44 6.79 -24.66
N THR A 638 -3.57 5.98 -24.07
CA THR A 638 -2.16 5.86 -24.47
C THR A 638 -1.90 4.86 -25.59
N ILE A 639 -2.77 3.85 -25.75
CA ILE A 639 -2.62 2.73 -26.69
C ILE A 639 -3.47 2.95 -27.94
N SER A 640 -4.79 3.11 -27.78
CA SER A 640 -5.75 3.18 -28.88
C SER A 640 -6.64 4.42 -28.78
N ASN A 641 -6.15 5.55 -29.31
CA ASN A 641 -6.76 6.88 -29.35
C ASN A 641 -8.31 6.90 -29.46
N GLY A 642 -9.00 6.91 -28.32
CA GLY A 642 -10.44 7.04 -28.13
C GLY A 642 -11.24 5.74 -28.29
N ASP A 643 -10.58 4.62 -28.61
CA ASP A 643 -11.24 3.32 -28.76
C ASP A 643 -11.24 2.56 -27.42
N SER A 644 -12.44 2.28 -26.91
CA SER A 644 -12.66 1.56 -25.66
C SER A 644 -12.90 0.06 -25.87
N ASP A 645 -12.91 -0.44 -27.11
CA ASP A 645 -13.11 -1.86 -27.39
C ASP A 645 -11.92 -2.68 -26.89
N VAL A 646 -12.21 -3.60 -25.96
CA VAL A 646 -11.21 -4.46 -25.30
C VAL A 646 -10.34 -5.21 -26.31
N SER A 647 -10.91 -5.69 -27.40
CA SER A 647 -10.18 -6.47 -28.41
C SER A 647 -9.24 -5.61 -29.26
N VAL A 648 -9.64 -4.36 -29.52
CA VAL A 648 -8.82 -3.37 -30.24
C VAL A 648 -7.63 -2.97 -29.37
N VAL A 649 -7.87 -2.57 -28.11
CA VAL A 649 -6.79 -2.16 -27.19
C VAL A 649 -5.76 -3.28 -27.02
N LYS A 650 -6.21 -4.52 -26.82
CA LYS A 650 -5.31 -5.68 -26.68
C LYS A 650 -4.50 -5.95 -27.93
N THR A 651 -5.12 -5.84 -29.11
CA THR A 651 -4.42 -5.99 -30.39
C THR A 651 -3.34 -4.93 -30.54
N GLU A 652 -3.68 -3.67 -30.31
CA GLU A 652 -2.72 -2.56 -30.40
C GLU A 652 -1.60 -2.67 -29.36
N TYR A 653 -1.92 -3.06 -28.12
CA TYR A 653 -0.89 -3.35 -27.11
C TYR A 653 0.10 -4.41 -27.59
N HIS A 654 -0.40 -5.53 -28.13
CA HIS A 654 0.48 -6.57 -28.69
C HIS A 654 1.29 -6.08 -29.88
N ASN A 655 0.75 -5.18 -30.71
CA ASN A 655 1.51 -4.54 -31.80
C ASN A 655 2.67 -3.71 -31.23
N TYR A 656 2.44 -2.86 -30.23
CA TYR A 656 3.51 -2.08 -29.58
C TYR A 656 4.57 -2.97 -28.92
N VAL A 657 4.17 -4.08 -28.29
CA VAL A 657 5.11 -5.06 -27.71
C VAL A 657 5.93 -5.75 -28.82
N SER A 658 5.28 -6.12 -29.93
CA SER A 658 5.96 -6.69 -31.09
C SER A 658 6.98 -5.72 -31.68
N ASP A 659 6.61 -4.45 -31.84
CA ASP A 659 7.50 -3.40 -32.34
C ASP A 659 8.71 -3.19 -31.42
N LEU A 660 8.48 -3.15 -30.09
CA LEU A 660 9.54 -3.07 -29.09
C LEU A 660 10.52 -4.26 -29.21
N LYS A 661 10.02 -5.50 -29.33
CA LYS A 661 10.86 -6.69 -29.48
C LYS A 661 11.61 -6.71 -30.81
N ASN A 662 10.96 -6.31 -31.89
CA ASN A 662 11.59 -6.22 -33.21
C ASN A 662 12.71 -5.19 -33.19
N TRP A 663 12.47 -4.03 -32.57
CA TRP A 663 13.47 -2.99 -32.40
C TRP A 663 14.67 -3.47 -31.57
N ILE A 664 14.43 -4.08 -30.40
CA ILE A 664 15.50 -4.63 -29.54
C ILE A 664 16.30 -5.68 -30.28
N THR A 665 15.64 -6.59 -31.00
CA THR A 665 16.31 -7.65 -31.76
C THR A 665 17.23 -7.04 -32.82
N ALA A 666 16.70 -6.13 -33.64
CA ALA A 666 17.49 -5.47 -34.68
C ALA A 666 18.66 -4.66 -34.08
N ARG A 667 18.43 -3.99 -32.95
CA ARG A 667 19.45 -3.20 -32.24
C ARG A 667 20.57 -4.06 -31.71
N MET A 668 20.24 -5.21 -31.11
CA MET A 668 21.23 -6.16 -30.61
C MET A 668 22.07 -6.76 -31.74
N GLU A 669 21.48 -7.09 -32.89
CA GLU A 669 22.21 -7.58 -34.07
C GLU A 669 23.13 -6.49 -34.66
N TRP A 670 22.64 -5.26 -34.75
CA TRP A 670 23.46 -4.13 -35.20
C TRP A 670 24.64 -3.89 -34.26
N LEU A 671 24.41 -3.85 -32.94
CA LEU A 671 25.47 -3.69 -31.95
C LEU A 671 26.47 -4.86 -31.99
N ASN A 672 26.01 -6.09 -32.17
CA ASN A 672 26.89 -7.25 -32.27
C ASN A 672 27.86 -7.16 -33.45
N THR A 673 27.39 -6.66 -34.59
CA THR A 673 28.26 -6.41 -35.74
C THR A 673 29.23 -5.25 -35.46
N ASN A 674 28.69 -4.11 -35.00
CA ASN A 674 29.44 -2.86 -34.97
C ASN A 674 30.37 -2.73 -33.77
N ILE A 675 29.99 -3.19 -32.57
CA ILE A 675 30.87 -3.21 -31.38
C ILE A 675 32.06 -4.13 -31.65
N ASN A 676 31.84 -5.33 -32.20
CA ASN A 676 32.93 -6.26 -32.45
C ASN A 676 33.87 -5.77 -33.57
N ALA A 677 33.37 -4.96 -34.51
CA ALA A 677 34.16 -4.33 -35.56
C ALA A 677 34.97 -3.09 -35.10
N LEU A 678 34.68 -2.51 -33.93
CA LEU A 678 35.42 -1.35 -33.42
C LEU A 678 36.91 -1.65 -33.26
N THR A 679 37.76 -0.68 -33.59
CA THR A 679 39.19 -0.68 -33.27
C THR A 679 39.48 0.55 -32.43
N ALA A 680 40.38 0.42 -31.45
CA ALA A 680 40.89 1.59 -30.72
C ALA A 680 41.55 2.52 -31.76
N GLN A 681 41.23 3.82 -31.68
CA GLN A 681 41.72 4.83 -32.63
C GLN A 681 42.98 5.51 -32.12
#